data_AF-A0A9X8D0W4-F1
#
_entry.id   AF-A0A9X8D0W4-F1
#
_cell.length_a   1.000
_cell.length_b   1.000
_cell.length_c   1.000
_cell.angle_alpha   90.00
_cell.angle_beta   90.00
_cell.angle_gamma   90.00
#
_symmetry.space_group_name_H-M   'P 1'
#
loop_
_entity.id
_entity.type
_entity.pdbx_description
1 polymer ?
#
loop_
_entity_poly.entity_id
_entity_poly.type
_entity_poly.pdbx_seq_one_letter_code
_entity_poly.pdbx_strand_id
1 'polypeptide(L)'
;MSPASVRFHSIMLRADADAFADNHRAYCARWGYTHRLHAIGTPHNSARTLLIYKYSVVNAALADAPDGTLLVFADDSAAFLAPLPAPAVIGDAAHWIAENEHHHRPEGSCFMLRAGPEATALVAAVLERLRVAPEADTDRWAHRELEGLTAHPHQQLIDGRHYPNLLFARFGHYLPEVSAFVLSFNPAVHVDVQDWRMRSIFVAHLNTVLARDGQLYDDLPPAPMGAPDYEVRNAGRPVALLTSYTPNIAMYAHLGERNVSAYADHHGYTHHIYRDLPTDLRGRVAGNWIKPRLLLKHLADHEQVAWVDADILIHDRTRPLAALLRGRPAALARDVSGYEFNSGFMVFSNTPACIAYLERVQALIDEVADKSGIYLSGGDQSFFVAAWREAGGEAAMPLSDGVSFNSHPALHDADSFMLHYMGYPDRFRALVMRHDTLRIEHGTSGPHDAPPASVLSPAQREQRRQRLHFTHLHGIPDVDQFDDIVESYRLAAEALGYETSFAPHQLDPDVVNVVFFVWRTDWQWFAKLHPRCIIVNFEHLTPGNFCFSEAYQATLRNCYLWEYSLANFQKNVELGFTASDHVPLAYQRGAGAEPAAEAVLPAAEQDIDVVFFGATTPRRVQVLEALIARGVRVVLPMPRPWRNVERDAHLRRAKVVINMHQLDNSRIVEIPRLTVLLRNRKAVVCELYPDSDIDPSLRDAVEGAPWEGLVDATLRLLANPARRAELERIGYERLTARAQTAWLGPALDRYFQWQAQQPGTWSEAALAQRFRVTVVIAGERAAATPPSSLAAQAQCELAVIRVTTAAHASDVAAHPDDTLILLPGRFSRAGARDAAVRQADADYLVFWEGEDTATPDRFHQQAAFLAAHPEIDIVGSWLEEGEDGALQVHRTPELDHEIRAEFLGTDRVLRARTCMFRREFLVRHHLRHDAAFDGDPEGQYFLHRCAAAGARLAAIPLPLCRRGVSTLNDVEALAASDAAVRSQHALLRGYFPSLAAHEHEQLAQMRAAYWPPDAAFAASMLALMARVAALPSLPPHLERATLARVLRREAVRLILRYRMADLIDAAWLAQRMDTPEVADFLAPARDQLIGKI
;
A
#
# COMPACT_ATOMS: atom_id res chain seq x y z
N MET A 1 -35.19 -0.23 -38.09
CA MET A 1 -34.24 0.81 -37.63
C MET A 1 -33.32 0.15 -36.63
N SER A 2 -32.00 0.22 -36.84
CA SER A 2 -31.03 -0.29 -35.85
C SER A 2 -31.25 0.46 -34.54
N PRO A 3 -31.29 -0.19 -33.37
CA PRO A 3 -31.45 0.53 -32.11
C PRO A 3 -30.32 1.54 -31.99
N ALA A 4 -30.66 2.80 -31.67
CA ALA A 4 -29.67 3.85 -31.45
C ALA A 4 -28.65 3.38 -30.40
N SER A 5 -27.37 3.62 -30.64
CA SER A 5 -26.32 3.22 -29.69
C SER A 5 -26.52 3.96 -28.36
N VAL A 6 -26.54 3.22 -27.26
CA VAL A 6 -26.59 3.78 -25.90
C VAL A 6 -25.17 3.82 -25.34
N ARG A 7 -24.73 5.00 -24.89
CA ARG A 7 -23.46 5.18 -24.19
C ARG A 7 -23.72 5.56 -22.73
N PHE A 8 -23.13 4.81 -21.82
CA PHE A 8 -23.23 5.03 -20.39
C PHE A 8 -21.92 5.60 -19.85
N HIS A 9 -21.99 6.68 -19.10
CA HIS A 9 -20.86 7.40 -18.53
C HIS A 9 -20.96 7.39 -17.00
N SER A 10 -20.05 6.66 -16.35
CA SER A 10 -19.89 6.69 -14.90
C SER A 10 -18.92 7.81 -14.49
N ILE A 11 -19.30 8.68 -13.56
CA ILE A 11 -18.49 9.83 -13.12
C ILE A 11 -18.17 9.72 -11.63
N MET A 12 -16.99 9.20 -11.28
CA MET A 12 -16.53 8.99 -9.91
C MET A 12 -15.85 10.27 -9.40
N LEU A 13 -16.48 10.91 -8.41
CA LEU A 13 -16.05 12.15 -7.76
C LEU A 13 -15.34 11.90 -6.42
N ARG A 14 -15.40 10.67 -5.89
CA ARG A 14 -14.81 10.19 -4.64
C ARG A 14 -13.77 9.09 -4.89
N ALA A 15 -13.06 8.70 -3.84
CA ALA A 15 -11.99 7.70 -3.93
C ALA A 15 -12.46 6.26 -3.67
N ASP A 16 -13.59 6.08 -3.00
CA ASP A 16 -14.10 4.83 -2.45
C ASP A 16 -15.40 4.37 -3.17
N ALA A 17 -15.41 4.43 -4.50
CA ALA A 17 -16.62 4.27 -5.32
C ALA A 17 -16.68 2.99 -6.18
N ASP A 18 -15.80 2.00 -5.95
CA ASP A 18 -15.69 0.82 -6.81
C ASP A 18 -16.99 0.01 -6.89
N ALA A 19 -17.69 -0.17 -5.76
CA ALA A 19 -18.97 -0.87 -5.73
C ALA A 19 -20.02 -0.19 -6.65
N PHE A 20 -20.01 1.14 -6.75
CA PHE A 20 -20.88 1.89 -7.65
C PHE A 20 -20.47 1.71 -9.11
N ALA A 21 -19.16 1.75 -9.40
CA ALA A 21 -18.65 1.48 -10.74
C ALA A 21 -18.99 0.05 -11.22
N ASP A 22 -18.90 -0.95 -10.33
CA ASP A 22 -19.30 -2.33 -10.61
C ASP A 22 -20.79 -2.46 -10.86
N ASN A 23 -21.61 -1.75 -10.07
CA ASN A 23 -23.06 -1.69 -10.28
C ASN A 23 -23.40 -1.12 -11.67
N HIS A 24 -22.77 -0.01 -12.04
CA HIS A 24 -22.93 0.59 -13.37
C HIS A 24 -22.49 -0.35 -14.49
N ARG A 25 -21.35 -1.03 -14.31
CA ARG A 25 -20.82 -1.99 -15.29
C ARG A 25 -21.78 -3.16 -15.48
N ALA A 26 -22.34 -3.69 -14.40
CA ALA A 26 -23.33 -4.77 -14.44
C ALA A 26 -24.61 -4.34 -15.17
N TYR A 27 -25.11 -3.12 -14.89
CA TYR A 27 -26.24 -2.54 -15.61
C TYR A 27 -25.97 -2.40 -17.11
N CYS A 28 -24.77 -1.91 -17.49
CA CYS A 28 -24.37 -1.80 -18.89
C CYS A 28 -24.25 -3.16 -19.57
N ALA A 29 -23.63 -4.13 -18.90
CA ALA A 29 -23.46 -5.48 -19.43
C ALA A 29 -24.80 -6.18 -19.67
N ARG A 30 -25.79 -5.98 -18.78
CA ARG A 30 -27.13 -6.55 -18.91
C ARG A 30 -27.87 -6.09 -20.17
N TRP A 31 -27.62 -4.87 -20.63
CA TRP A 31 -28.32 -4.28 -21.78
C TRP A 31 -27.43 -4.02 -23.01
N GLY A 32 -26.15 -4.41 -22.97
CA GLY A 32 -25.21 -4.22 -24.07
C GLY A 32 -24.85 -2.75 -24.33
N TYR A 33 -24.85 -1.90 -23.30
CA TYR A 33 -24.50 -0.48 -23.43
C TYR A 33 -22.99 -0.28 -23.49
N THR A 34 -22.54 0.72 -24.26
CA THR A 34 -21.12 1.11 -24.27
C THR A 34 -20.81 1.85 -22.97
N HIS A 35 -19.96 1.28 -22.12
CA HIS A 35 -19.62 1.86 -20.82
C HIS A 35 -18.31 2.66 -20.87
N ARG A 36 -18.30 3.87 -20.28
CA ARG A 36 -17.11 4.69 -20.05
C ARG A 36 -17.06 5.13 -18.60
N LEU A 37 -15.90 4.95 -17.95
CA LEU A 37 -15.66 5.37 -16.57
C LEU A 37 -14.77 6.61 -16.54
N HIS A 38 -15.20 7.62 -15.80
CA HIS A 38 -14.49 8.89 -15.56
C HIS A 38 -14.23 8.99 -14.06
N ALA A 39 -12.99 9.18 -13.65
CA ALA A 39 -12.64 9.36 -12.25
C ALA A 39 -11.79 10.61 -12.09
N ILE A 40 -12.16 11.50 -11.16
CA ILE A 40 -11.43 12.74 -10.90
C ILE A 40 -10.10 12.43 -10.17
N GLY A 41 -9.00 13.11 -10.53
CA GLY A 41 -7.71 12.98 -9.84
C GLY A 41 -7.74 13.45 -8.39
N THR A 42 -8.48 14.53 -8.13
CA THR A 42 -8.51 15.33 -6.89
C THR A 42 -9.89 15.28 -6.22
N PRO A 43 -10.28 14.15 -5.58
CA PRO A 43 -11.63 13.99 -5.00
C PRO A 43 -11.90 14.89 -3.77
N HIS A 44 -10.85 15.52 -3.21
CA HIS A 44 -10.93 16.42 -2.04
C HIS A 44 -11.19 17.89 -2.41
N ASN A 45 -11.42 18.18 -3.69
CA ASN A 45 -11.72 19.53 -4.15
C ASN A 45 -13.10 20.02 -3.64
N SER A 46 -13.32 21.32 -3.74
CA SER A 46 -14.59 21.93 -3.36
C SER A 46 -15.77 21.39 -4.18
N ALA A 47 -16.97 21.41 -3.60
CA ALA A 47 -18.19 20.95 -4.25
C ALA A 47 -18.39 21.57 -5.64
N ARG A 48 -18.10 22.88 -5.78
CA ARG A 48 -18.16 23.59 -7.05
C ARG A 48 -17.20 23.01 -8.09
N THR A 49 -15.96 22.75 -7.72
CA THR A 49 -14.95 22.18 -8.61
C THR A 49 -15.35 20.77 -9.06
N LEU A 50 -15.88 19.94 -8.14
CA LEU A 50 -16.36 18.59 -8.46
C LEU A 50 -17.54 18.62 -9.46
N LEU A 51 -18.48 19.57 -9.28
CA LEU A 51 -19.60 19.75 -10.21
C LEU A 51 -19.14 20.29 -11.57
N ILE A 52 -18.21 21.24 -11.62
CA ILE A 52 -17.65 21.74 -12.88
C ILE A 52 -16.99 20.59 -13.65
N TYR A 53 -16.22 19.73 -12.97
CA TYR A 53 -15.64 18.53 -13.59
C TYR A 53 -16.73 17.62 -14.15
N LYS A 54 -17.74 17.27 -13.35
CA LYS A 54 -18.87 16.41 -13.75
C LYS A 54 -19.54 16.93 -15.02
N TYR A 55 -19.97 18.19 -15.04
CA TYR A 55 -20.68 18.74 -16.19
C TYR A 55 -19.76 19.03 -17.39
N SER A 56 -18.46 19.21 -17.19
CA SER A 56 -17.49 19.28 -18.29
C SER A 56 -17.32 17.92 -18.98
N VAL A 57 -17.31 16.82 -18.22
CA VAL A 57 -17.31 15.45 -18.77
C VAL A 57 -18.60 15.19 -19.56
N VAL A 58 -19.75 15.64 -19.05
CA VAL A 58 -21.04 15.52 -19.75
C VAL A 58 -21.00 16.32 -21.07
N ASN A 59 -20.49 17.55 -21.05
CA ASN A 59 -20.35 18.38 -22.24
C ASN A 59 -19.42 17.74 -23.29
N ALA A 60 -18.29 17.18 -22.86
CA ALA A 60 -17.37 16.46 -23.73
C ALA A 60 -18.02 15.20 -24.35
N ALA A 61 -18.81 14.46 -23.56
CA ALA A 61 -19.53 13.28 -24.05
C ALA A 61 -20.60 13.63 -25.09
N LEU A 62 -21.29 14.77 -24.94
CA LEU A 62 -22.24 15.27 -25.93
C LEU A 62 -21.54 15.64 -27.24
N ALA A 63 -20.38 16.30 -27.18
CA ALA A 63 -19.62 16.68 -28.36
C ALA A 63 -19.05 15.46 -29.13
N ASP A 64 -18.75 14.36 -28.43
CA ASP A 64 -18.22 13.11 -29.01
C ASP A 64 -19.31 12.16 -29.56
N ALA A 65 -20.59 12.46 -29.31
CA ALA A 65 -21.69 11.58 -29.66
C ALA A 65 -22.41 12.07 -30.94
N PRO A 66 -22.69 11.18 -31.92
CA PRO A 66 -23.55 11.52 -33.05
C PRO A 66 -24.94 12.00 -32.59
N ASP A 67 -25.54 12.92 -33.35
CA ASP A 67 -26.90 13.40 -33.08
C ASP A 67 -27.90 12.24 -32.93
N GLY A 68 -28.73 12.32 -31.89
CA GLY A 68 -29.72 11.30 -31.52
C GLY A 68 -29.20 10.13 -30.67
N THR A 69 -27.90 10.04 -30.41
CA THR A 69 -27.31 9.04 -29.49
C THR A 69 -27.87 9.22 -28.07
N LEU A 70 -28.28 8.13 -27.42
CA LEU A 70 -28.73 8.17 -26.02
C LEU A 70 -27.51 8.06 -25.10
N LEU A 71 -27.29 9.11 -24.29
CA LEU A 71 -26.26 9.17 -23.27
C LEU A 71 -26.89 9.01 -21.89
N VAL A 72 -26.37 8.11 -21.07
CA VAL A 72 -26.76 7.92 -19.67
C VAL A 72 -25.58 8.31 -18.79
N PHE A 73 -25.81 9.12 -17.78
CA PHE A 73 -24.80 9.57 -16.82
C PHE A 73 -25.18 9.12 -15.43
N ALA A 74 -24.22 8.59 -14.67
CA ALA A 74 -24.39 8.27 -13.25
C ALA A 74 -23.10 8.53 -12.48
N ASP A 75 -23.17 9.15 -11.30
CA ASP A 75 -22.01 9.36 -10.43
C ASP A 75 -21.93 8.38 -9.26
N ASP A 76 -20.93 8.54 -8.39
CA ASP A 76 -20.71 7.68 -7.22
C ASP A 76 -21.76 7.82 -6.10
N SER A 77 -22.90 8.44 -6.38
CA SER A 77 -24.06 8.49 -5.51
C SER A 77 -25.32 7.87 -6.10
N ALA A 78 -25.23 7.19 -7.25
CA ALA A 78 -26.34 6.47 -7.86
C ALA A 78 -26.03 4.96 -8.01
N ALA A 79 -26.94 4.07 -7.61
CA ALA A 79 -26.85 2.64 -7.91
C ALA A 79 -28.17 2.11 -8.50
N PHE A 80 -28.08 1.27 -9.52
CA PHE A 80 -29.24 0.65 -10.17
C PHE A 80 -29.73 -0.53 -9.33
N LEU A 81 -31.01 -0.46 -8.94
CA LEU A 81 -31.70 -1.51 -8.17
C LEU A 81 -32.57 -2.36 -9.11
N ALA A 82 -33.46 -1.75 -9.88
CA ALA A 82 -34.19 -2.41 -10.95
C ALA A 82 -33.53 -2.06 -12.29
N PRO A 83 -32.86 -3.00 -12.97
CA PRO A 83 -32.12 -2.68 -14.18
C PRO A 83 -33.05 -2.58 -15.39
N LEU A 84 -33.92 -1.57 -15.44
CA LEU A 84 -34.80 -1.28 -16.60
C LEU A 84 -33.97 -0.81 -17.81
N PRO A 85 -34.36 -1.09 -19.06
CA PRO A 85 -33.61 -0.59 -20.21
C PRO A 85 -33.76 0.92 -20.34
N ALA A 86 -32.65 1.65 -20.44
CA ALA A 86 -32.62 3.11 -20.55
C ALA A 86 -33.54 3.69 -21.64
N PRO A 87 -33.64 3.11 -22.86
CA PRO A 87 -34.60 3.58 -23.87
C PRO A 87 -36.08 3.52 -23.44
N ALA A 88 -36.46 2.57 -22.59
CA ALA A 88 -37.82 2.49 -22.06
C ALA A 88 -38.08 3.54 -20.97
N VAL A 89 -37.05 3.92 -20.22
CA VAL A 89 -37.15 4.95 -19.17
C VAL A 89 -37.30 6.35 -19.76
N ILE A 90 -36.46 6.73 -20.73
CA ILE A 90 -36.51 8.06 -21.35
C ILE A 90 -37.66 8.21 -22.37
N GLY A 91 -38.09 7.13 -23.01
CA GLY A 91 -39.06 7.19 -24.12
C GLY A 91 -38.59 8.11 -25.24
N ASP A 92 -39.50 8.90 -25.83
CA ASP A 92 -39.18 9.84 -26.92
C ASP A 92 -38.66 11.21 -26.43
N ALA A 93 -38.44 11.39 -25.12
CA ALA A 93 -37.98 12.66 -24.56
C ALA A 93 -36.53 13.00 -24.95
N ALA A 94 -36.22 14.30 -25.04
CA ALA A 94 -34.88 14.81 -25.31
C ALA A 94 -33.92 14.61 -24.12
N HIS A 95 -34.44 14.70 -22.89
CA HIS A 95 -33.73 14.39 -21.66
C HIS A 95 -34.64 13.68 -20.66
N TRP A 96 -34.03 12.97 -19.71
CA TRP A 96 -34.70 12.41 -18.56
C TRP A 96 -33.85 12.61 -17.30
N ILE A 97 -34.47 13.07 -16.23
CA ILE A 97 -33.85 13.24 -14.92
C ILE A 97 -34.95 13.08 -13.86
N ALA A 98 -34.68 12.34 -12.80
CA ALA A 98 -35.64 12.16 -11.73
C ALA A 98 -35.72 13.42 -10.84
N GLU A 99 -36.89 13.70 -10.29
CA GLU A 99 -37.03 14.69 -9.22
C GLU A 99 -36.53 14.09 -7.89
N ASN A 100 -35.78 14.87 -7.12
CA ASN A 100 -35.39 14.53 -5.76
C ASN A 100 -36.57 14.80 -4.82
N GLU A 101 -37.00 13.78 -4.07
CA GLU A 101 -38.18 13.87 -3.20
C GLU A 101 -38.04 14.81 -1.99
N HIS A 102 -36.81 15.17 -1.58
CA HIS A 102 -36.59 16.00 -0.40
C HIS A 102 -36.68 17.49 -0.73
N HIS A 103 -36.03 17.91 -1.81
CA HIS A 103 -35.93 19.32 -2.19
C HIS A 103 -36.67 19.67 -3.49
N HIS A 104 -37.35 18.71 -4.12
CA HIS A 104 -38.16 18.88 -5.35
C HIS A 104 -37.38 19.52 -6.53
N ARG A 105 -36.07 19.30 -6.59
CA ARG A 105 -35.21 19.71 -7.73
C ARG A 105 -34.76 18.47 -8.50
N PRO A 106 -34.28 18.60 -9.75
CA PRO A 106 -33.72 17.47 -10.47
C PRO A 106 -32.56 16.82 -9.70
N GLU A 107 -32.54 15.49 -9.66
CA GLU A 107 -31.50 14.68 -9.04
C GLU A 107 -30.32 14.51 -10.00
N GLY A 108 -29.19 15.12 -9.67
CA GLY A 108 -28.02 15.10 -10.54
C GLY A 108 -27.30 13.76 -10.56
N SER A 109 -27.51 12.85 -9.60
CA SER A 109 -26.73 11.60 -9.49
C SER A 109 -26.94 10.62 -10.64
N CYS A 110 -28.10 10.62 -11.31
CA CYS A 110 -28.34 9.87 -12.54
C CYS A 110 -29.32 10.57 -13.49
N PHE A 111 -28.94 10.71 -14.76
CA PHE A 111 -29.78 11.34 -15.80
C PHE A 111 -29.42 10.86 -17.20
N MET A 112 -30.27 11.18 -18.18
CA MET A 112 -30.13 10.77 -19.57
C MET A 112 -30.34 11.95 -20.53
N LEU A 113 -29.58 11.99 -21.62
CA LEU A 113 -29.64 13.02 -22.66
C LEU A 113 -29.60 12.38 -24.04
N ARG A 114 -30.38 12.90 -24.99
CA ARG A 114 -30.20 12.62 -26.42
C ARG A 114 -29.26 13.67 -27.00
N ALA A 115 -28.16 13.22 -27.60
CA ALA A 115 -27.16 14.09 -28.20
C ALA A 115 -27.79 14.98 -29.29
N GLY A 116 -27.47 16.27 -29.28
CA GLY A 116 -27.98 17.26 -30.21
C GLY A 116 -27.94 18.68 -29.62
N PRO A 117 -28.36 19.71 -30.39
CA PRO A 117 -28.22 21.12 -29.99
C PRO A 117 -28.92 21.47 -28.67
N GLU A 118 -30.06 20.86 -28.39
CA GLU A 118 -30.84 21.09 -27.17
C GLU A 118 -30.08 20.62 -25.92
N ALA A 119 -29.53 19.40 -25.93
CA ALA A 119 -28.75 18.86 -24.82
C ALA A 119 -27.45 19.66 -24.60
N THR A 120 -26.79 20.10 -25.67
CA THR A 120 -25.59 20.95 -25.59
C THR A 120 -25.92 22.30 -24.95
N ALA A 121 -27.03 22.94 -25.35
CA ALA A 121 -27.47 24.21 -24.76
C ALA A 121 -27.83 24.06 -23.27
N LEU A 122 -28.47 22.96 -22.89
CA LEU A 122 -28.81 22.64 -21.51
C LEU A 122 -27.56 22.55 -20.64
N VAL A 123 -26.55 21.77 -21.05
CA VAL A 123 -25.32 21.58 -20.27
C VAL A 123 -24.47 22.85 -20.22
N ALA A 124 -24.43 23.63 -21.32
CA ALA A 124 -23.77 24.93 -21.32
C ALA A 124 -24.38 25.90 -20.30
N ALA A 125 -25.71 25.92 -20.16
CA ALA A 125 -26.38 26.75 -19.16
C ALA A 125 -26.03 26.31 -17.72
N VAL A 126 -25.91 25.01 -17.46
CA VAL A 126 -25.46 24.49 -16.15
C VAL A 126 -24.03 24.93 -15.84
N LEU A 127 -23.11 24.81 -16.80
CA LEU A 127 -21.72 25.24 -16.65
C LEU A 127 -21.62 26.76 -16.40
N GLU A 128 -22.41 27.59 -17.08
CA GLU A 128 -22.41 29.03 -16.83
C GLU A 128 -22.92 29.40 -15.43
N ARG A 129 -23.95 28.71 -14.92
CA ARG A 129 -24.42 28.88 -13.54
C ARG A 129 -23.31 28.54 -12.55
N LEU A 130 -22.63 27.41 -12.73
CA LEU A 130 -21.51 26.99 -11.88
C LEU A 130 -20.31 27.96 -11.98
N ARG A 131 -20.07 28.57 -13.14
CA ARG A 131 -18.98 29.54 -13.34
C ARG A 131 -19.15 30.80 -12.50
N VAL A 132 -20.38 31.21 -12.20
CA VAL A 132 -20.66 32.42 -11.40
C VAL A 132 -21.14 32.14 -9.97
N ALA A 133 -21.40 30.88 -9.62
CA ALA A 133 -21.84 30.48 -8.28
C ALA A 133 -20.76 30.71 -7.21
N PRO A 134 -21.10 31.32 -6.06
CA PRO A 134 -20.19 31.40 -4.91
C PRO A 134 -19.86 30.01 -4.34
N GLU A 135 -18.62 29.81 -3.91
CA GLU A 135 -18.17 28.55 -3.32
C GLU A 135 -19.01 28.15 -2.11
N ALA A 136 -19.29 29.11 -1.23
CA ALA A 136 -20.06 28.92 0.00
C ALA A 136 -21.53 28.54 -0.24
N ASP A 137 -22.08 28.88 -1.41
CA ASP A 137 -23.47 28.58 -1.80
C ASP A 137 -23.58 27.33 -2.68
N THR A 138 -22.45 26.70 -3.03
CA THR A 138 -22.41 25.53 -3.91
C THR A 138 -22.36 24.25 -3.09
N ASP A 139 -23.42 23.46 -3.20
CA ASP A 139 -23.52 22.15 -2.59
C ASP A 139 -23.89 21.12 -3.67
N ARG A 140 -23.04 20.10 -3.80
CA ARG A 140 -23.21 19.00 -4.77
C ARG A 140 -24.48 18.19 -4.54
N TRP A 141 -25.06 18.28 -3.35
CA TRP A 141 -26.23 17.52 -2.93
C TRP A 141 -27.54 18.31 -3.04
N ALA A 142 -27.46 19.64 -3.11
CA ALA A 142 -28.64 20.50 -3.23
C ALA A 142 -29.13 20.64 -4.69
N HIS A 143 -28.29 20.26 -5.66
CA HIS A 143 -28.56 20.29 -7.11
C HIS A 143 -29.12 21.63 -7.62
N ARG A 144 -28.66 22.75 -7.07
CA ARG A 144 -29.13 24.10 -7.43
C ARG A 144 -28.78 24.47 -8.87
N GLU A 145 -27.69 23.92 -9.39
CA GLU A 145 -27.24 24.11 -10.76
C GLU A 145 -28.26 23.61 -11.80
N LEU A 146 -29.10 22.64 -11.42
CA LEU A 146 -30.14 22.03 -12.26
C LEU A 146 -31.51 22.70 -12.12
N GLU A 147 -31.63 23.76 -11.33
CA GLU A 147 -32.92 24.41 -11.07
C GLU A 147 -33.58 24.93 -12.36
N GLY A 148 -34.88 24.68 -12.51
CA GLY A 148 -35.65 25.03 -13.71
C GLY A 148 -35.60 24.01 -14.86
N LEU A 149 -34.88 22.89 -14.72
CA LEU A 149 -35.03 21.76 -15.65
C LEU A 149 -36.27 20.94 -15.32
N THR A 150 -37.02 20.54 -16.36
CA THR A 150 -38.14 19.61 -16.19
C THR A 150 -37.62 18.25 -15.73
N ALA A 151 -38.14 17.76 -14.61
CA ALA A 151 -37.80 16.45 -14.04
C ALA A 151 -39.02 15.52 -14.01
N HIS A 152 -38.75 14.22 -14.07
CA HIS A 152 -39.75 13.16 -13.88
C HIS A 152 -40.17 13.16 -12.39
N PRO A 153 -41.45 13.42 -12.07
CA PRO A 153 -41.91 13.55 -10.69
C PRO A 153 -41.62 12.31 -9.86
N HIS A 154 -41.10 12.46 -8.64
CA HIS A 154 -40.65 11.32 -7.83
C HIS A 154 -41.78 10.31 -7.51
N GLN A 155 -43.04 10.76 -7.47
CA GLN A 155 -44.22 9.93 -7.21
C GLN A 155 -44.77 9.23 -8.45
N GLN A 156 -44.34 9.64 -9.65
CA GLN A 156 -44.80 9.05 -10.90
C GLN A 156 -43.96 7.80 -11.21
N LEU A 157 -44.53 6.63 -10.99
CA LEU A 157 -43.83 5.35 -11.21
C LEU A 157 -43.50 5.13 -12.70
N ILE A 158 -42.30 4.62 -12.97
CA ILE A 158 -41.91 4.05 -14.26
C ILE A 158 -42.63 2.72 -14.44
N ASP A 159 -43.30 2.56 -15.59
CA ASP A 159 -44.13 1.41 -15.95
C ASP A 159 -45.18 1.02 -14.88
N GLY A 160 -45.60 1.99 -14.06
CA GLY A 160 -46.58 1.78 -12.98
C GLY A 160 -46.06 0.98 -11.78
N ARG A 161 -44.75 0.65 -11.73
CA ARG A 161 -44.18 -0.25 -10.71
C ARG A 161 -42.93 0.29 -10.00
N HIS A 162 -42.05 0.99 -10.70
CA HIS A 162 -40.73 1.35 -10.19
C HIS A 162 -40.66 2.85 -9.90
N TYR A 163 -40.22 3.24 -8.71
CA TYR A 163 -39.88 4.63 -8.45
C TYR A 163 -38.72 5.07 -9.37
N PRO A 164 -38.75 6.28 -9.95
CA PRO A 164 -37.71 6.75 -10.86
C PRO A 164 -36.35 6.88 -10.16
N ASN A 165 -36.38 7.36 -8.92
CA ASN A 165 -35.26 7.46 -8.01
C ASN A 165 -35.79 7.32 -6.57
N LEU A 166 -35.04 6.64 -5.72
CA LEU A 166 -35.36 6.45 -4.30
C LEU A 166 -34.17 6.92 -3.44
N LEU A 167 -34.40 7.86 -2.53
CA LEU A 167 -33.38 8.28 -1.57
C LEU A 167 -33.08 7.15 -0.59
N PHE A 168 -31.87 6.61 -0.70
CA PHE A 168 -31.46 5.41 0.02
C PHE A 168 -31.55 5.57 1.54
N ALA A 169 -31.15 6.73 2.05
CA ALA A 169 -31.20 7.07 3.47
C ALA A 169 -32.58 6.99 4.11
N ARG A 170 -33.62 7.43 3.38
CA ARG A 170 -35.00 7.54 3.87
C ARG A 170 -35.81 6.26 3.65
N PHE A 171 -35.48 5.48 2.62
CA PHE A 171 -36.28 4.32 2.23
C PHE A 171 -35.54 2.99 2.25
N GLY A 172 -34.24 3.01 2.57
CA GLY A 172 -33.41 1.81 2.55
C GLY A 172 -33.93 0.69 3.45
N HIS A 173 -34.66 1.03 4.52
CA HIS A 173 -35.30 0.04 5.41
C HIS A 173 -36.58 -0.58 4.85
N TYR A 174 -37.18 -0.01 3.80
CA TYR A 174 -38.32 -0.59 3.07
C TYR A 174 -37.87 -1.40 1.84
N LEU A 175 -36.57 -1.65 1.67
CA LEU A 175 -36.10 -2.59 0.67
C LEU A 175 -36.13 -4.01 1.25
N PRO A 176 -36.55 -5.03 0.49
CA PRO A 176 -36.94 -5.02 -0.94
C PRO A 176 -38.43 -4.76 -1.20
N GLU A 177 -39.22 -4.39 -0.20
CA GLU A 177 -40.68 -4.21 -0.30
C GLU A 177 -41.06 -3.11 -1.32
N VAL A 178 -40.18 -2.14 -1.55
CA VAL A 178 -40.30 -1.11 -2.60
C VAL A 178 -39.24 -1.33 -3.69
N SER A 179 -39.60 -1.03 -4.95
CA SER A 179 -38.69 -1.13 -6.09
C SER A 179 -38.46 0.24 -6.74
N ALA A 180 -37.21 0.52 -7.11
CA ALA A 180 -36.79 1.75 -7.78
C ALA A 180 -35.84 1.43 -8.93
N PHE A 181 -35.83 2.29 -9.94
CA PHE A 181 -34.85 2.22 -11.03
C PHE A 181 -33.44 2.51 -10.49
N VAL A 182 -33.26 3.67 -9.84
CA VAL A 182 -32.01 4.10 -9.22
C VAL A 182 -32.20 4.38 -7.73
N LEU A 183 -31.21 4.00 -6.93
CA LEU A 183 -31.01 4.41 -5.55
C LEU A 183 -30.06 5.61 -5.51
N SER A 184 -30.53 6.73 -4.96
CA SER A 184 -29.69 7.91 -4.72
C SER A 184 -29.18 7.91 -3.29
N PHE A 185 -27.86 8.00 -3.14
CA PHE A 185 -27.13 8.09 -1.87
C PHE A 185 -26.84 9.56 -1.53
N ASN A 186 -27.76 10.47 -1.85
CA ASN A 186 -27.67 11.87 -1.47
C ASN A 186 -27.80 12.00 0.08
N PRO A 187 -26.80 12.56 0.80
CA PRO A 187 -26.82 12.72 2.23
C PRO A 187 -27.65 13.90 2.74
N ALA A 188 -28.19 14.76 1.88
CA ALA A 188 -28.91 15.97 2.30
C ALA A 188 -30.14 15.68 3.19
N VAL A 189 -30.57 14.41 3.24
CA VAL A 189 -31.65 13.93 4.11
C VAL A 189 -31.17 13.33 5.44
N HIS A 190 -29.86 13.27 5.70
CA HIS A 190 -29.29 12.80 6.96
C HIS A 190 -29.08 13.95 7.94
N VAL A 191 -29.55 13.79 9.17
CA VAL A 191 -29.42 14.77 10.25
C VAL A 191 -28.34 14.39 11.29
N ASP A 192 -27.77 13.18 11.22
CA ASP A 192 -26.84 12.61 12.21
C ASP A 192 -25.48 12.20 11.59
N VAL A 193 -24.52 11.82 12.45
CA VAL A 193 -23.17 11.40 12.05
C VAL A 193 -23.22 10.15 11.16
N GLN A 194 -22.76 10.28 9.90
CA GLN A 194 -22.89 9.23 8.88
C GLN A 194 -21.67 8.30 8.82
N ASP A 195 -21.91 6.99 8.87
CA ASP A 195 -20.93 6.00 8.41
C ASP A 195 -20.97 5.90 6.88
N TRP A 196 -19.96 6.48 6.24
CA TRP A 196 -19.82 6.48 4.79
C TRP A 196 -19.54 5.10 4.20
N ARG A 197 -18.96 4.17 4.98
CA ARG A 197 -18.62 2.81 4.53
C ARG A 197 -19.86 2.00 4.16
N MET A 198 -20.97 2.27 4.85
CA MET A 198 -22.24 1.56 4.68
C MET A 198 -22.72 1.60 3.23
N ARG A 199 -22.49 2.70 2.51
CA ARG A 199 -22.88 2.84 1.09
C ARG A 199 -22.19 1.79 0.23
N SER A 200 -20.87 1.68 0.35
CA SER A 200 -20.07 0.74 -0.44
C SER A 200 -20.32 -0.71 -0.02
N ILE A 201 -20.48 -0.99 1.28
CA ILE A 201 -20.89 -2.31 1.79
C ILE A 201 -22.25 -2.71 1.21
N PHE A 202 -23.22 -1.80 1.24
CA PHE A 202 -24.55 -2.05 0.71
C PHE A 202 -24.53 -2.27 -0.81
N VAL A 203 -23.86 -1.43 -1.57
CA VAL A 203 -23.82 -1.56 -3.04
C VAL A 203 -23.06 -2.82 -3.45
N ALA A 204 -21.98 -3.18 -2.75
CA ALA A 204 -21.29 -4.45 -2.98
C ALA A 204 -22.25 -5.63 -2.74
N HIS A 205 -23.00 -5.61 -1.65
CA HIS A 205 -24.02 -6.61 -1.38
C HIS A 205 -25.13 -6.63 -2.45
N LEU A 206 -25.66 -5.47 -2.83
CA LEU A 206 -26.64 -5.33 -3.91
C LEU A 206 -26.13 -5.95 -5.22
N ASN A 207 -24.87 -5.69 -5.59
CA ASN A 207 -24.27 -6.28 -6.78
C ASN A 207 -24.26 -7.82 -6.71
N THR A 208 -23.92 -8.40 -5.55
CA THR A 208 -23.97 -9.86 -5.38
C THR A 208 -25.39 -10.43 -5.49
N VAL A 209 -26.39 -9.72 -4.96
CA VAL A 209 -27.81 -10.07 -5.06
C VAL A 209 -28.29 -10.01 -6.50
N LEU A 210 -27.99 -8.92 -7.22
CA LEU A 210 -28.37 -8.75 -8.62
C LEU A 210 -27.67 -9.76 -9.53
N ALA A 211 -26.40 -10.08 -9.27
CA ALA A 211 -25.64 -11.05 -10.07
C ALA A 211 -26.21 -12.47 -10.00
N ARG A 212 -26.93 -12.81 -8.92
CA ARG A 212 -27.62 -14.11 -8.75
C ARG A 212 -29.12 -14.04 -9.00
N ASP A 213 -29.63 -12.92 -9.50
CA ASP A 213 -31.06 -12.62 -9.64
C ASP A 213 -31.87 -12.90 -8.34
N GLY A 214 -31.26 -12.60 -7.18
CA GLY A 214 -31.85 -12.81 -5.86
C GLY A 214 -32.65 -11.61 -5.34
N GLN A 215 -33.22 -11.76 -4.15
CA GLN A 215 -33.91 -10.68 -3.44
C GLN A 215 -33.00 -10.12 -2.34
N LEU A 216 -33.01 -8.79 -2.16
CA LEU A 216 -32.17 -8.14 -1.15
C LEU A 216 -32.45 -8.72 0.24
N TYR A 217 -31.40 -9.06 1.00
CA TYR A 217 -31.42 -9.68 2.33
C TYR A 217 -31.88 -11.13 2.43
N ASP A 218 -32.16 -11.82 1.31
CA ASP A 218 -32.57 -13.23 1.32
C ASP A 218 -31.46 -14.22 1.76
N ASP A 219 -30.22 -13.75 1.84
CA ASP A 219 -29.01 -14.47 2.20
C ASP A 219 -28.45 -14.07 3.56
N LEU A 220 -29.16 -13.20 4.30
CA LEU A 220 -28.85 -12.96 5.70
C LEU A 220 -29.26 -14.21 6.51
N PRO A 221 -28.36 -14.75 7.35
CA PRO A 221 -28.63 -15.98 8.07
C PRO A 221 -29.84 -15.80 9.00
N PRO A 222 -30.74 -16.80 9.08
CA PRO A 222 -31.83 -16.76 10.04
C PRO A 222 -31.30 -16.86 11.46
N ALA A 223 -32.10 -16.38 12.42
CA ALA A 223 -31.83 -16.54 13.83
C ALA A 223 -31.60 -18.04 14.20
N PRO A 224 -30.63 -18.37 15.06
CA PRO A 224 -30.44 -19.74 15.52
C PRO A 224 -31.72 -20.28 16.18
N MET A 225 -32.29 -21.36 15.63
CA MET A 225 -33.46 -22.01 16.21
C MET A 225 -33.06 -22.94 17.35
N GLY A 226 -33.82 -22.91 18.46
CA GLY A 226 -33.71 -23.90 19.54
C GLY A 226 -32.71 -23.59 20.65
N ALA A 227 -32.11 -22.39 20.67
CA ALA A 227 -31.30 -21.93 21.81
C ALA A 227 -32.19 -21.58 23.02
N PRO A 228 -31.72 -21.78 24.27
CA PRO A 228 -32.48 -21.38 25.45
C PRO A 228 -32.58 -19.85 25.56
N ASP A 229 -33.70 -19.38 26.13
CA ASP A 229 -33.97 -17.94 26.36
C ASP A 229 -32.91 -17.28 27.25
N TYR A 230 -32.27 -18.05 28.12
CA TYR A 230 -31.18 -17.59 28.97
C TYR A 230 -30.08 -18.64 29.05
N GLU A 231 -28.83 -18.20 28.88
CA GLU A 231 -27.63 -19.01 28.98
C GLU A 231 -26.54 -18.27 29.76
N VAL A 232 -25.74 -19.02 30.50
CA VAL A 232 -24.53 -18.50 31.16
C VAL A 232 -23.34 -19.29 30.68
N ARG A 233 -22.37 -18.60 30.08
CA ARG A 233 -21.06 -19.17 29.74
C ARG A 233 -20.05 -18.75 30.80
N ASN A 234 -19.12 -19.65 31.14
CA ASN A 234 -18.06 -19.42 32.13
C ASN A 234 -18.59 -18.86 33.47
N ALA A 235 -19.59 -19.50 34.07
CA ALA A 235 -20.24 -19.02 35.29
C ALA A 235 -19.26 -18.79 36.48
N GLY A 236 -19.56 -17.79 37.31
CA GLY A 236 -18.89 -17.55 38.59
C GLY A 236 -17.52 -16.84 38.51
N ARG A 237 -17.19 -16.17 37.39
CA ARG A 237 -15.95 -15.40 37.25
C ARG A 237 -16.08 -14.00 37.84
N PRO A 238 -15.01 -13.34 38.33
CA PRO A 238 -15.10 -12.00 38.92
C PRO A 238 -15.63 -10.91 37.97
N VAL A 239 -15.38 -11.06 36.67
CA VAL A 239 -15.85 -10.13 35.63
C VAL A 239 -16.92 -10.81 34.79
N ALA A 240 -18.01 -10.09 34.52
CA ALA A 240 -19.12 -10.57 33.70
C ALA A 240 -19.50 -9.58 32.58
N LEU A 241 -19.86 -10.12 31.42
CA LEU A 241 -20.47 -9.41 30.30
C LEU A 241 -21.95 -9.82 30.22
N LEU A 242 -22.84 -8.86 29.97
CA LEU A 242 -24.27 -9.07 29.82
C LEU A 242 -24.67 -8.63 28.41
N THR A 243 -25.28 -9.55 27.67
CA THR A 243 -25.90 -9.25 26.38
C THR A 243 -27.36 -9.69 26.44
N SER A 244 -28.26 -8.81 26.01
CA SER A 244 -29.67 -9.12 25.89
C SER A 244 -30.22 -8.71 24.54
N TYR A 245 -31.04 -9.58 23.95
CA TYR A 245 -31.81 -9.29 22.76
C TYR A 245 -33.13 -10.09 22.77
N THR A 246 -34.03 -9.72 21.89
CA THR A 246 -35.35 -10.36 21.71
C THR A 246 -35.41 -11.02 20.33
N PRO A 247 -36.31 -12.00 20.11
CA PRO A 247 -36.36 -12.75 18.86
C PRO A 247 -36.50 -11.90 17.59
N ASN A 248 -37.16 -10.73 17.67
CA ASN A 248 -37.35 -9.83 16.52
C ASN A 248 -36.06 -9.19 15.99
N ILE A 249 -34.99 -9.10 16.80
CA ILE A 249 -33.68 -8.55 16.38
C ILE A 249 -32.59 -9.62 16.26
N ALA A 250 -32.96 -10.89 16.34
CA ALA A 250 -32.00 -12.01 16.33
C ALA A 250 -31.17 -12.11 15.04
N MET A 251 -31.62 -11.49 13.94
CA MET A 251 -30.91 -11.48 12.64
C MET A 251 -29.49 -10.90 12.71
N TYR A 252 -29.26 -9.92 13.59
CA TYR A 252 -27.93 -9.33 13.80
C TYR A 252 -27.39 -9.63 15.21
N ALA A 253 -28.28 -9.78 16.20
CA ALA A 253 -27.89 -9.95 17.59
C ALA A 253 -27.03 -11.20 17.83
N HIS A 254 -27.22 -12.27 17.04
CA HIS A 254 -26.37 -13.46 17.14
C HIS A 254 -24.91 -13.20 16.72
N LEU A 255 -24.66 -12.25 15.81
CA LEU A 255 -23.30 -11.85 15.45
C LEU A 255 -22.60 -11.18 16.64
N GLY A 256 -23.30 -10.25 17.30
CA GLY A 256 -22.85 -9.62 18.55
C GLY A 256 -22.63 -10.65 19.65
N GLU A 257 -23.59 -11.54 19.89
CA GLU A 257 -23.48 -12.63 20.86
C GLU A 257 -22.23 -13.48 20.62
N ARG A 258 -22.02 -13.97 19.39
CA ARG A 258 -20.87 -14.81 19.04
C ARG A 258 -19.56 -14.08 19.29
N ASN A 259 -19.48 -12.81 18.89
CA ASN A 259 -18.30 -11.98 19.09
C ASN A 259 -18.01 -11.75 20.58
N VAL A 260 -19.02 -11.38 21.38
CA VAL A 260 -18.88 -11.15 22.83
C VAL A 260 -18.56 -12.44 23.58
N SER A 261 -19.19 -13.56 23.24
CA SER A 261 -18.86 -14.88 23.81
C SER A 261 -17.41 -15.26 23.53
N ALA A 262 -16.94 -15.03 22.30
CA ALA A 262 -15.57 -15.35 21.92
C ALA A 262 -14.54 -14.43 22.61
N TYR A 263 -14.91 -13.19 22.95
CA TYR A 263 -14.10 -12.30 23.80
C TYR A 263 -14.11 -12.74 25.28
N ALA A 264 -15.28 -13.11 25.81
CA ALA A 264 -15.41 -13.63 27.17
C ALA A 264 -14.59 -14.91 27.37
N ASP A 265 -14.63 -15.84 26.41
CA ASP A 265 -13.87 -17.08 26.43
C ASP A 265 -12.35 -16.80 26.41
N HIS A 266 -11.90 -15.80 25.64
CA HIS A 266 -10.49 -15.42 25.57
C HIS A 266 -9.95 -14.88 26.90
N HIS A 267 -10.74 -14.04 27.60
CA HIS A 267 -10.33 -13.43 28.87
C HIS A 267 -10.76 -14.20 30.12
N GLY A 268 -11.51 -15.29 29.96
CA GLY A 268 -12.06 -16.06 31.08
C GLY A 268 -13.13 -15.31 31.88
N TYR A 269 -13.94 -14.48 31.22
CA TYR A 269 -15.06 -13.75 31.82
C TYR A 269 -16.35 -14.56 31.78
N THR A 270 -17.26 -14.30 32.72
CA THR A 270 -18.63 -14.80 32.66
C THR A 270 -19.37 -14.07 31.52
N HIS A 271 -20.18 -14.77 30.73
CA HIS A 271 -21.08 -14.14 29.76
C HIS A 271 -22.52 -14.58 30.01
N HIS A 272 -23.37 -13.63 30.42
CA HIS A 272 -24.81 -13.82 30.56
C HIS A 272 -25.51 -13.42 29.27
N ILE A 273 -26.20 -14.38 28.66
CA ILE A 273 -26.85 -14.23 27.36
C ILE A 273 -28.36 -14.37 27.56
N TYR A 274 -29.09 -13.28 27.33
CA TYR A 274 -30.55 -13.26 27.33
C TYR A 274 -31.04 -13.15 25.87
N ARG A 275 -31.60 -14.23 25.32
CA ARG A 275 -32.15 -14.29 23.95
C ARG A 275 -33.64 -13.97 23.88
N ASP A 276 -34.25 -13.79 25.04
CA ASP A 276 -35.57 -13.19 25.25
C ASP A 276 -35.60 -12.53 26.63
N LEU A 277 -36.63 -11.72 26.89
CA LEU A 277 -36.84 -11.10 28.20
C LEU A 277 -37.09 -12.16 29.29
N PRO A 278 -36.81 -11.86 30.57
CA PRO A 278 -37.29 -12.65 31.69
C PRO A 278 -38.82 -12.85 31.61
N THR A 279 -39.30 -14.04 31.96
CA THR A 279 -40.70 -14.44 31.75
C THR A 279 -41.71 -13.50 32.41
N ASP A 280 -41.37 -12.87 33.54
CA ASP A 280 -42.20 -11.91 34.25
C ASP A 280 -42.32 -10.53 33.56
N LEU A 281 -41.45 -10.26 32.57
CA LEU A 281 -41.37 -9.00 31.83
C LEU A 281 -41.79 -9.11 30.35
N ARG A 282 -41.89 -10.33 29.80
CA ARG A 282 -42.30 -10.55 28.42
C ARG A 282 -43.66 -9.93 28.12
N GLY A 283 -43.73 -9.15 27.04
CA GLY A 283 -44.93 -8.44 26.61
C GLY A 283 -45.36 -7.28 27.52
N ARG A 284 -44.60 -6.96 28.57
CA ARG A 284 -44.87 -5.84 29.49
C ARG A 284 -43.94 -4.66 29.28
N VAL A 285 -42.70 -4.92 28.87
CA VAL A 285 -41.68 -3.90 28.59
C VAL A 285 -40.91 -4.24 27.31
N ALA A 286 -40.38 -3.24 26.64
CA ALA A 286 -39.43 -3.42 25.55
C ALA A 286 -38.02 -3.76 26.07
N GLY A 287 -37.18 -4.30 25.18
CA GLY A 287 -35.88 -4.89 25.51
C GLY A 287 -34.91 -3.99 26.29
N ASN A 288 -34.83 -2.71 25.96
CA ASN A 288 -33.85 -1.78 26.56
C ASN A 288 -34.15 -1.43 28.02
N TRP A 289 -35.41 -1.50 28.47
CA TRP A 289 -35.79 -1.11 29.83
C TRP A 289 -35.25 -2.03 30.94
N ILE A 290 -34.68 -3.19 30.58
CA ILE A 290 -34.23 -4.18 31.56
C ILE A 290 -32.79 -3.98 32.04
N LYS A 291 -32.01 -3.11 31.37
CA LYS A 291 -30.58 -2.90 31.64
C LYS A 291 -30.27 -2.73 33.13
N PRO A 292 -30.87 -1.78 33.87
CA PRO A 292 -30.52 -1.59 35.28
C PRO A 292 -30.92 -2.78 36.16
N ARG A 293 -32.06 -3.43 35.90
CA ARG A 293 -32.49 -4.62 36.64
C ARG A 293 -31.49 -5.78 36.47
N LEU A 294 -31.04 -6.04 35.24
CA LEU A 294 -30.07 -7.10 34.98
C LEU A 294 -28.67 -6.74 35.50
N LEU A 295 -28.25 -5.48 35.36
CA LEU A 295 -27.01 -4.98 35.94
C LEU A 295 -27.00 -5.16 37.47
N LEU A 296 -28.05 -4.74 38.18
CA LEU A 296 -28.17 -4.92 39.63
C LEU A 296 -28.16 -6.40 40.04
N LYS A 297 -28.91 -7.23 39.32
CA LYS A 297 -28.98 -8.67 39.58
C LYS A 297 -27.59 -9.32 39.53
N HIS A 298 -26.85 -9.08 38.45
CA HIS A 298 -25.57 -9.75 38.23
C HIS A 298 -24.40 -9.07 38.96
N LEU A 299 -24.48 -7.76 39.24
CA LEU A 299 -23.45 -7.08 40.02
C LEU A 299 -23.37 -7.61 41.46
N ALA A 300 -24.45 -8.20 41.99
CA ALA A 300 -24.44 -8.89 43.28
C ALA A 300 -23.52 -10.12 43.30
N ASP A 301 -23.30 -10.77 42.15
CA ASP A 301 -22.56 -12.03 42.01
C ASP A 301 -21.15 -11.84 41.44
N HIS A 302 -20.79 -10.62 41.02
CA HIS A 302 -19.54 -10.30 40.31
C HIS A 302 -18.84 -9.08 40.90
N GLU A 303 -17.51 -9.00 40.75
CA GLU A 303 -16.74 -7.80 41.10
C GLU A 303 -16.97 -6.67 40.08
N GLN A 304 -17.13 -7.02 38.80
CA GLN A 304 -17.38 -6.09 37.71
C GLN A 304 -18.37 -6.66 36.71
N VAL A 305 -19.28 -5.82 36.25
CA VAL A 305 -20.28 -6.17 35.24
C VAL A 305 -20.29 -5.15 34.12
N ALA A 306 -20.14 -5.61 32.89
CA ALA A 306 -20.32 -4.81 31.69
C ALA A 306 -21.63 -5.15 30.99
N TRP A 307 -22.45 -4.13 30.71
CA TRP A 307 -23.51 -4.23 29.74
C TRP A 307 -22.93 -4.07 28.33
N VAL A 308 -23.35 -4.93 27.39
CA VAL A 308 -22.98 -4.88 25.98
C VAL A 308 -24.25 -5.06 25.14
N ASP A 309 -24.69 -4.00 24.46
CA ASP A 309 -25.82 -4.06 23.53
C ASP A 309 -25.55 -5.07 22.40
N ALA A 310 -26.62 -5.66 21.87
CA ALA A 310 -26.52 -6.75 20.90
C ALA A 310 -26.02 -6.30 19.51
N ASP A 311 -25.98 -5.01 19.27
CA ASP A 311 -25.43 -4.34 18.09
C ASP A 311 -24.04 -3.76 18.35
N ILE A 312 -23.24 -4.43 19.19
CA ILE A 312 -21.83 -4.12 19.42
C ILE A 312 -20.95 -5.28 18.95
N LEU A 313 -19.86 -4.95 18.26
CA LEU A 313 -18.76 -5.88 17.98
C LEU A 313 -17.48 -5.39 18.65
N ILE A 314 -16.79 -6.28 19.37
CA ILE A 314 -15.46 -6.07 19.93
C ILE A 314 -14.44 -6.40 18.85
N HIS A 315 -13.65 -5.38 18.47
CA HIS A 315 -12.63 -5.45 17.42
C HIS A 315 -11.27 -5.85 17.98
N ASP A 316 -10.80 -5.18 19.04
CA ASP A 316 -9.56 -5.53 19.72
C ASP A 316 -9.86 -6.58 20.80
N ARG A 317 -9.77 -7.86 20.41
CA ARG A 317 -10.05 -8.99 21.29
C ARG A 317 -8.99 -9.19 22.38
N THR A 318 -7.83 -8.55 22.27
CA THR A 318 -6.69 -8.76 23.18
C THR A 318 -6.72 -7.82 24.38
N ARG A 319 -7.39 -6.67 24.27
CA ARG A 319 -7.47 -5.67 25.34
C ARG A 319 -8.44 -6.12 26.44
N PRO A 320 -8.01 -6.21 27.72
CA PRO A 320 -8.88 -6.61 28.81
C PRO A 320 -9.80 -5.47 29.27
N LEU A 321 -10.96 -5.81 29.83
CA LEU A 321 -11.97 -4.84 30.29
C LEU A 321 -11.43 -3.86 31.35
N ALA A 322 -10.55 -4.34 32.23
CA ALA A 322 -9.91 -3.54 33.28
C ALA A 322 -9.14 -2.33 32.72
N ALA A 323 -8.63 -2.41 31.48
CA ALA A 323 -7.94 -1.29 30.83
C ALA A 323 -8.86 -0.09 30.56
N LEU A 324 -10.17 -0.31 30.41
CA LEU A 324 -11.15 0.76 30.16
C LEU A 324 -11.47 1.56 31.43
N LEU A 325 -11.50 0.87 32.57
CA LEU A 325 -11.79 1.50 33.87
C LEU A 325 -10.68 2.46 34.29
N ARG A 326 -9.41 2.16 33.98
CA ARG A 326 -8.24 2.95 34.40
C ARG A 326 -8.26 3.24 35.92
N GLY A 327 -8.63 2.24 36.72
CA GLY A 327 -8.74 2.33 38.18
C GLY A 327 -10.01 3.03 38.72
N ARG A 328 -10.94 3.44 37.85
CA ARG A 328 -12.22 4.05 38.24
C ARG A 328 -13.30 2.99 38.49
N PRO A 329 -14.34 3.28 39.30
CA PRO A 329 -15.40 2.31 39.59
C PRO A 329 -16.37 2.07 38.43
N ALA A 330 -16.43 2.98 37.46
CA ALA A 330 -17.26 2.83 36.26
C ALA A 330 -16.56 3.34 34.99
N ALA A 331 -16.96 2.81 33.84
CA ALA A 331 -16.56 3.31 32.52
C ALA A 331 -17.81 3.58 31.67
N LEU A 332 -17.97 4.84 31.25
CA LEU A 332 -19.09 5.34 30.45
C LEU A 332 -18.53 6.03 29.20
N ALA A 333 -19.12 5.75 28.03
CA ALA A 333 -18.65 6.29 26.77
C ALA A 333 -19.43 7.53 26.35
N ARG A 334 -18.73 8.59 25.94
CA ARG A 334 -19.38 9.80 25.41
C ARG A 334 -20.24 9.46 24.20
N ASP A 335 -21.43 10.04 24.14
CA ASP A 335 -22.38 9.81 23.04
C ASP A 335 -22.10 10.76 21.88
N VAL A 336 -22.42 10.32 20.66
CA VAL A 336 -22.24 11.12 19.44
C VAL A 336 -23.46 12.00 19.13
N SER A 337 -24.59 11.76 19.79
CA SER A 337 -25.84 12.49 19.64
C SER A 337 -26.04 13.55 20.74
N GLY A 338 -27.27 13.99 20.97
CA GLY A 338 -27.63 15.02 21.95
C GLY A 338 -27.59 14.60 23.43
N TYR A 339 -27.05 13.42 23.76
CA TYR A 339 -26.90 12.92 25.13
C TYR A 339 -25.44 13.01 25.60
N GLU A 340 -25.22 13.02 26.92
CA GLU A 340 -23.86 13.08 27.46
C GLU A 340 -23.08 11.78 27.23
N PHE A 341 -23.72 10.63 27.44
CA PHE A 341 -23.09 9.32 27.28
C PHE A 341 -24.06 8.27 26.74
N ASN A 342 -23.49 7.27 26.08
CA ASN A 342 -24.21 6.19 25.42
C ASN A 342 -24.36 5.00 26.38
N SER A 343 -25.59 4.51 26.54
CA SER A 343 -25.93 3.41 27.46
C SER A 343 -25.82 2.01 26.83
N GLY A 344 -25.26 1.88 25.62
CA GLY A 344 -25.10 0.59 24.96
C GLY A 344 -23.87 -0.20 25.40
N PHE A 345 -22.86 0.48 25.93
CA PHE A 345 -21.77 -0.17 26.65
C PHE A 345 -21.44 0.58 27.93
N MET A 346 -21.54 -0.11 29.05
CA MET A 346 -21.30 0.47 30.38
C MET A 346 -20.64 -0.58 31.27
N VAL A 347 -19.62 -0.18 32.03
CA VAL A 347 -18.95 -1.07 33.00
C VAL A 347 -19.14 -0.52 34.40
N PHE A 348 -19.56 -1.35 35.35
CA PHE A 348 -19.73 -1.00 36.76
C PHE A 348 -19.00 -1.99 37.66
N SER A 349 -18.24 -1.47 38.62
CA SER A 349 -17.66 -2.24 39.72
C SER A 349 -18.64 -2.36 40.87
N ASN A 350 -18.58 -3.48 41.59
CA ASN A 350 -19.42 -3.75 42.76
C ASN A 350 -19.00 -2.87 43.94
N THR A 351 -19.48 -1.62 43.92
CA THR A 351 -19.22 -0.60 44.92
C THR A 351 -20.54 0.02 45.36
N PRO A 352 -20.66 0.50 46.62
CA PRO A 352 -21.88 1.15 47.10
C PRO A 352 -22.34 2.31 46.21
N ALA A 353 -21.40 3.07 45.62
CA ALA A 353 -21.72 4.19 44.74
C ALA A 353 -22.34 3.73 43.41
N CYS A 354 -21.79 2.68 42.78
CA CYS A 354 -22.35 2.13 41.55
C CYS A 354 -23.71 1.45 41.79
N ILE A 355 -23.88 0.76 42.93
CA ILE A 355 -25.16 0.15 43.31
C ILE A 355 -26.22 1.24 43.51
N ALA A 356 -25.94 2.26 44.32
CA ALA A 356 -26.88 3.36 44.57
C ALA A 356 -27.26 4.09 43.27
N TYR A 357 -26.30 4.26 42.36
CA TYR A 357 -26.56 4.82 41.03
C TYR A 357 -27.52 3.94 40.21
N LEU A 358 -27.27 2.63 40.12
CA LEU A 358 -28.13 1.71 39.37
C LEU A 358 -29.51 1.55 40.01
N GLU A 359 -29.61 1.55 41.34
CA GLU A 359 -30.89 1.57 42.07
C GLU A 359 -31.68 2.86 41.77
N ARG A 360 -31.00 4.00 41.69
CA ARG A 360 -31.63 5.26 41.30
C ARG A 360 -32.15 5.22 39.87
N VAL A 361 -31.37 4.68 38.92
CA VAL A 361 -31.83 4.47 37.54
C VAL A 361 -33.04 3.54 37.52
N GLN A 362 -33.02 2.43 38.27
CA GLN A 362 -34.15 1.50 38.35
C GLN A 362 -35.41 2.18 38.89
N ALA A 363 -35.31 2.96 39.97
CA ALA A 363 -36.43 3.69 40.54
C ALA A 363 -37.04 4.70 39.55
N LEU A 364 -36.19 5.44 38.83
CA LEU A 364 -36.63 6.34 37.76
C LEU A 364 -37.36 5.59 36.64
N ILE A 365 -36.82 4.43 36.22
CA ILE A 365 -37.48 3.60 35.20
C ILE A 365 -38.80 3.03 35.73
N ASP A 366 -38.90 2.63 37.00
CA ASP A 366 -40.13 2.07 37.57
C ASP A 366 -41.31 3.04 37.51
N GLU A 367 -41.06 4.35 37.64
CA GLU A 367 -42.05 5.42 37.52
C GLU A 367 -42.52 5.70 36.08
N VAL A 368 -41.82 5.18 35.06
CA VAL A 368 -42.20 5.36 33.65
C VAL A 368 -43.50 4.62 33.35
N ALA A 369 -44.52 5.37 32.90
CA ALA A 369 -45.86 4.84 32.65
C ALA A 369 -45.93 3.95 31.39
N ASP A 370 -45.22 4.32 30.32
CA ASP A 370 -45.21 3.57 29.06
C ASP A 370 -43.80 3.11 28.69
N LYS A 371 -43.63 1.77 28.70
CA LYS A 371 -42.39 1.03 28.39
C LYS A 371 -42.57 0.11 27.19
N SER A 372 -43.66 0.25 26.43
CA SER A 372 -44.02 -0.66 25.34
C SER A 372 -43.09 -0.54 24.12
N GLY A 373 -42.41 0.59 23.96
CA GLY A 373 -41.44 0.85 22.90
C GLY A 373 -40.07 1.22 23.44
N ILE A 374 -39.03 1.00 22.62
CA ILE A 374 -37.64 1.23 23.03
C ILE A 374 -37.25 2.71 23.15
N TYR A 375 -37.94 3.62 22.46
CA TYR A 375 -37.70 5.07 22.53
C TYR A 375 -38.84 5.86 23.18
N LEU A 376 -39.93 5.18 23.58
CA LEU A 376 -41.03 5.83 24.27
C LEU A 376 -40.52 6.40 25.61
N SER A 377 -41.13 7.49 26.07
CA SER A 377 -40.74 8.13 27.34
C SER A 377 -39.26 8.55 27.42
N GLY A 378 -38.57 8.72 26.29
CA GLY A 378 -37.15 9.12 26.22
C GLY A 378 -36.13 7.98 26.18
N GLY A 379 -36.58 6.71 26.26
CA GLY A 379 -35.71 5.53 26.31
C GLY A 379 -34.88 5.44 27.59
N ASP A 380 -34.34 4.25 27.88
CA ASP A 380 -33.52 3.94 29.07
C ASP A 380 -32.30 4.87 29.22
N GLN A 381 -31.63 5.21 28.12
CA GLN A 381 -30.45 6.11 28.12
C GLN A 381 -30.71 7.44 28.83
N SER A 382 -31.89 8.03 28.62
CA SER A 382 -32.24 9.32 29.23
C SER A 382 -32.27 9.25 30.76
N PHE A 383 -32.67 8.11 31.33
CA PHE A 383 -32.74 7.89 32.78
C PHE A 383 -31.37 7.56 33.38
N PHE A 384 -30.53 6.83 32.65
CA PHE A 384 -29.11 6.68 33.00
C PHE A 384 -28.42 8.05 33.06
N VAL A 385 -28.61 8.90 32.04
CA VAL A 385 -28.08 10.26 32.01
C VAL A 385 -28.65 11.13 33.13
N ALA A 386 -29.96 11.06 33.41
CA ALA A 386 -30.59 11.82 34.48
C ALA A 386 -30.01 11.46 35.85
N ALA A 387 -29.90 10.17 36.18
CA ALA A 387 -29.28 9.71 37.43
C ALA A 387 -27.80 10.10 37.50
N TRP A 388 -27.09 10.13 36.37
CA TRP A 388 -25.67 10.51 36.32
C TRP A 388 -25.49 12.00 36.62
N ARG A 389 -26.37 12.85 36.09
CA ARG A 389 -26.42 14.29 36.43
C ARG A 389 -26.70 14.47 37.93
N GLU A 390 -27.65 13.73 38.49
CA GLU A 390 -27.97 13.76 39.93
C GLU A 390 -26.78 13.31 40.80
N ALA A 391 -26.00 12.34 40.33
CA ALA A 391 -24.83 11.79 41.03
C ALA A 391 -23.59 12.71 40.98
N GLY A 392 -23.65 13.85 40.29
CA GLY A 392 -22.53 14.80 40.17
C GLY A 392 -21.82 14.81 38.82
N GLY A 393 -22.37 14.14 37.80
CA GLY A 393 -21.90 14.21 36.41
C GLY A 393 -20.45 13.76 36.23
N GLU A 394 -19.69 14.47 35.38
CA GLU A 394 -18.30 14.11 35.05
C GLU A 394 -17.38 14.12 36.29
N ALA A 395 -17.71 14.88 37.33
CA ALA A 395 -16.92 14.90 38.56
C ALA A 395 -17.01 13.59 39.35
N ALA A 396 -18.16 12.90 39.28
CA ALA A 396 -18.38 11.63 39.96
C ALA A 396 -18.08 10.42 39.07
N MET A 397 -18.49 10.47 37.81
CA MET A 397 -18.29 9.40 36.82
C MET A 397 -17.84 10.01 35.48
N PRO A 398 -16.51 10.19 35.28
CA PRO A 398 -15.99 10.82 34.07
C PRO A 398 -16.25 10.01 32.81
N LEU A 399 -16.57 10.70 31.72
CA LEU A 399 -16.83 10.09 30.41
C LEU A 399 -15.53 9.80 29.65
N SER A 400 -15.60 8.89 28.68
CA SER A 400 -14.50 8.62 27.74
C SER A 400 -14.38 9.70 26.65
N ASP A 401 -13.42 9.49 25.74
CA ASP A 401 -13.12 10.35 24.58
C ASP A 401 -14.03 10.09 23.36
N GLY A 402 -14.90 9.08 23.40
CA GLY A 402 -15.82 8.73 22.30
C GLY A 402 -15.20 7.88 21.16
N VAL A 403 -13.90 7.55 21.24
CA VAL A 403 -13.19 6.73 20.23
C VAL A 403 -12.45 5.53 20.84
N SER A 404 -12.10 5.58 22.12
CA SER A 404 -11.40 4.51 22.83
C SER A 404 -12.23 3.23 22.97
N PHE A 405 -13.54 3.37 23.19
CA PHE A 405 -14.49 2.27 23.32
C PHE A 405 -15.93 2.77 23.09
N ASN A 406 -16.82 1.86 22.69
CA ASN A 406 -18.21 2.14 22.31
C ASN A 406 -18.32 3.17 21.16
N SER A 407 -17.38 3.10 20.22
CA SER A 407 -17.24 4.11 19.17
C SER A 407 -18.37 3.97 18.14
N HIS A 408 -18.93 5.11 17.73
CA HIS A 408 -19.82 5.13 16.58
C HIS A 408 -19.03 4.69 15.32
N PRO A 409 -19.60 3.93 14.38
CA PRO A 409 -18.87 3.45 13.20
C PRO A 409 -18.33 4.55 12.29
N ALA A 410 -18.91 5.75 12.37
CA ALA A 410 -18.39 6.95 11.71
C ALA A 410 -17.17 7.58 12.39
N LEU A 411 -16.88 7.21 13.64
CA LEU A 411 -15.73 7.66 14.42
C LEU A 411 -14.67 6.54 14.57
N HIS A 412 -14.84 5.43 13.83
CA HIS A 412 -13.94 4.27 13.88
C HIS A 412 -12.56 4.58 13.32
N ASP A 413 -11.54 4.09 14.01
CA ASP A 413 -10.15 3.99 13.56
C ASP A 413 -9.53 2.63 13.92
N ALA A 414 -8.25 2.45 13.60
CA ALA A 414 -7.54 1.19 13.86
C ALA A 414 -7.36 0.86 15.35
N ASP A 415 -7.49 1.84 16.25
CA ASP A 415 -7.27 1.67 17.69
C ASP A 415 -8.57 1.47 18.50
N SER A 416 -9.71 1.60 17.82
CA SER A 416 -11.06 1.45 18.36
C SER A 416 -11.26 0.05 18.96
N PHE A 417 -11.51 -0.01 20.27
CA PHE A 417 -11.69 -1.29 20.98
C PHE A 417 -12.91 -2.08 20.49
N MET A 418 -14.02 -1.37 20.25
CA MET A 418 -15.30 -1.93 19.81
C MET A 418 -16.08 -0.89 19.01
N LEU A 419 -16.95 -1.37 18.13
CA LEU A 419 -17.90 -0.55 17.39
C LEU A 419 -19.32 -0.83 17.83
N HIS A 420 -20.10 0.22 18.01
CA HIS A 420 -21.51 0.16 18.37
C HIS A 420 -22.36 0.67 17.20
N TYR A 421 -23.04 -0.25 16.53
CA TYR A 421 -23.84 -0.03 15.33
C TYR A 421 -25.20 0.62 15.65
N MET A 422 -25.15 1.68 16.45
CA MET A 422 -26.29 2.52 16.79
C MET A 422 -26.74 3.34 15.57
N GLY A 423 -28.04 3.65 15.49
CA GLY A 423 -28.59 4.48 14.41
C GLY A 423 -28.86 3.77 13.08
N TYR A 424 -28.48 2.50 12.90
CA TYR A 424 -28.86 1.74 11.70
C TYR A 424 -30.22 1.06 11.83
N PRO A 425 -31.00 0.99 10.73
CA PRO A 425 -32.08 0.03 10.58
C PRO A 425 -31.59 -1.43 10.66
N ASP A 426 -32.41 -2.32 11.24
CA ASP A 426 -32.02 -3.69 11.60
C ASP A 426 -31.37 -4.51 10.47
N ARG A 427 -31.92 -4.45 9.25
CA ARG A 427 -31.38 -5.21 8.10
C ARG A 427 -30.02 -4.67 7.64
N PHE A 428 -29.83 -3.35 7.69
CA PHE A 428 -28.53 -2.74 7.38
C PHE A 428 -27.51 -3.02 8.45
N ARG A 429 -27.93 -2.91 9.70
CA ARG A 429 -27.11 -3.29 10.84
C ARG A 429 -26.60 -4.71 10.70
N ALA A 430 -27.48 -5.67 10.35
CA ALA A 430 -27.10 -7.05 10.08
C ALA A 430 -26.04 -7.18 8.97
N LEU A 431 -26.22 -6.43 7.87
CA LEU A 431 -25.28 -6.45 6.74
C LEU A 431 -23.88 -5.92 7.14
N VAL A 432 -23.83 -4.75 7.79
CA VAL A 432 -22.56 -4.13 8.20
C VAL A 432 -21.88 -4.95 9.30
N MET A 433 -22.63 -5.43 10.30
CA MET A 433 -22.10 -6.31 11.34
C MET A 433 -21.56 -7.62 10.75
N ARG A 434 -22.23 -8.21 9.75
CA ARG A 434 -21.73 -9.42 9.06
C ARG A 434 -20.41 -9.14 8.35
N HIS A 435 -20.33 -8.02 7.63
CA HIS A 435 -19.10 -7.60 6.97
C HIS A 435 -17.94 -7.46 7.97
N ASP A 436 -18.17 -6.75 9.08
CA ASP A 436 -17.13 -6.49 10.07
C ASP A 436 -16.77 -7.75 10.88
N THR A 437 -17.74 -8.63 11.16
CA THR A 437 -17.49 -9.95 11.79
C THR A 437 -16.54 -10.80 10.94
N LEU A 438 -16.75 -10.85 9.62
CA LEU A 438 -15.84 -11.57 8.72
C LEU A 438 -14.44 -10.98 8.77
N ARG A 439 -14.30 -9.65 8.84
CA ARG A 439 -12.98 -9.01 8.98
C ARG A 439 -12.29 -9.37 10.31
N ILE A 440 -13.04 -9.36 11.41
CA ILE A 440 -12.53 -9.73 12.75
C ILE A 440 -12.08 -11.20 12.79
N GLU A 441 -12.83 -12.11 12.17
CA GLU A 441 -12.57 -13.56 12.22
C GLU A 441 -11.42 -14.02 11.32
N HIS A 442 -11.24 -13.39 10.16
CA HIS A 442 -10.12 -13.70 9.25
C HIS A 442 -8.79 -13.09 9.71
N GLY A 443 -8.74 -12.50 10.92
CA GLY A 443 -7.54 -12.05 11.62
C GLY A 443 -6.48 -11.53 10.67
N THR A 444 -6.75 -10.41 9.98
CA THR A 444 -5.84 -9.73 9.04
C THR A 444 -4.90 -10.69 8.29
N SER A 445 -5.48 -11.65 7.56
CA SER A 445 -4.77 -12.53 6.61
C SER A 445 -5.72 -13.00 5.51
N GLY A 446 -6.25 -12.04 4.74
CA GLY A 446 -7.07 -12.25 3.54
C GLY A 446 -7.35 -10.92 2.82
N PRO A 447 -7.65 -10.91 1.50
CA PRO A 447 -7.35 -9.81 0.57
C PRO A 447 -8.33 -8.62 0.64
N HIS A 448 -8.49 -8.05 1.83
CA HIS A 448 -9.12 -6.74 2.04
C HIS A 448 -8.36 -5.86 3.06
N ASP A 449 -7.14 -6.26 3.39
CA ASP A 449 -6.06 -5.37 3.82
C ASP A 449 -5.07 -5.15 2.67
N ALA A 450 -5.60 -4.85 1.48
CA ALA A 450 -4.98 -3.72 0.82
C ALA A 450 -5.23 -2.54 1.77
N PRO A 451 -4.21 -1.75 2.17
CA PRO A 451 -4.48 -0.45 2.79
C PRO A 451 -5.57 0.21 1.93
N PRO A 452 -6.59 0.89 2.53
CA PRO A 452 -7.72 1.46 1.77
C PRO A 452 -7.12 2.06 0.53
N ALA A 453 -7.44 1.52 -0.67
CA ALA A 453 -6.70 1.78 -1.91
C ALA A 453 -6.30 3.23 -1.83
N SER A 454 -5.00 3.46 -1.52
CA SER A 454 -4.54 4.75 -1.00
C SER A 454 -5.14 5.75 -1.93
N VAL A 455 -6.00 6.66 -1.42
CA VAL A 455 -6.78 7.58 -2.25
C VAL A 455 -5.82 8.06 -3.31
N LEU A 456 -5.94 7.48 -4.52
CA LEU A 456 -4.83 7.60 -5.44
C LEU A 456 -4.79 9.08 -5.70
N SER A 457 -3.68 9.70 -5.31
CA SER A 457 -3.48 11.10 -5.52
C SER A 457 -3.71 11.36 -7.01
N PRO A 458 -4.03 12.60 -7.40
CA PRO A 458 -4.18 12.94 -8.81
C PRO A 458 -3.01 12.44 -9.64
N ALA A 459 -1.79 12.54 -9.09
CA ALA A 459 -0.57 11.97 -9.65
C ALA A 459 -0.62 10.44 -9.78
N GLN A 460 -1.09 9.70 -8.77
CA GLN A 460 -1.23 8.24 -8.85
C GLN A 460 -2.34 7.79 -9.82
N ARG A 461 -3.41 8.58 -10.01
CA ARG A 461 -4.43 8.32 -11.07
C ARG A 461 -3.90 8.67 -12.46
N GLU A 462 -3.09 9.72 -12.59
CA GLU A 462 -2.37 10.09 -13.83
C GLU A 462 -1.31 9.02 -14.20
N GLN A 463 -0.58 8.50 -13.21
CA GLN A 463 0.36 7.39 -13.35
C GLN A 463 -0.35 6.12 -13.83
N ARG A 464 -1.53 5.81 -13.27
CA ARG A 464 -2.36 4.66 -13.71
C ARG A 464 -3.16 4.90 -14.99
N ARG A 465 -3.17 6.12 -15.54
CA ARG A 465 -3.64 6.42 -16.90
C ARG A 465 -2.56 6.20 -17.96
N GLN A 466 -1.29 6.04 -17.57
CA GLN A 466 -0.24 5.74 -18.52
C GLN A 466 -0.46 4.34 -19.10
N ARG A 467 -0.55 4.27 -20.43
CA ARG A 467 -0.62 3.02 -21.17
C ARG A 467 0.73 2.33 -21.09
N LEU A 468 0.72 1.03 -20.89
CA LEU A 468 1.93 0.20 -20.86
C LEU A 468 2.00 -0.66 -22.13
N HIS A 469 3.03 -0.46 -22.93
CA HIS A 469 3.31 -1.30 -24.08
C HIS A 469 4.35 -2.36 -23.72
N PHE A 470 3.96 -3.62 -23.77
CA PHE A 470 4.83 -4.75 -23.56
C PHE A 470 5.40 -5.22 -24.89
N THR A 471 6.67 -5.61 -24.92
CA THR A 471 7.31 -6.10 -26.13
C THR A 471 8.58 -6.88 -25.80
N HIS A 472 8.96 -7.82 -26.66
CA HIS A 472 10.32 -8.35 -26.67
C HIS A 472 10.96 -8.02 -28.02
N LEU A 473 12.19 -7.49 -28.00
CA LEU A 473 12.84 -7.05 -29.24
C LEU A 473 13.54 -8.19 -29.99
N HIS A 474 13.90 -9.26 -29.29
CA HIS A 474 14.62 -10.37 -29.89
C HIS A 474 13.89 -11.70 -29.66
N GLY A 475 14.05 -12.58 -30.64
CA GLY A 475 13.29 -13.82 -30.82
C GLY A 475 13.54 -14.39 -32.21
N ILE A 476 13.10 -15.62 -32.45
CA ILE A 476 13.10 -16.19 -33.80
C ILE A 476 11.81 -15.71 -34.46
N PRO A 477 11.87 -15.08 -35.65
CA PRO A 477 10.66 -14.68 -36.37
C PRO A 477 9.68 -15.84 -36.48
N ASP A 478 8.40 -15.58 -36.24
CA ASP A 478 7.30 -16.55 -36.28
C ASP A 478 7.32 -17.63 -35.16
N VAL A 479 8.07 -17.40 -34.06
CA VAL A 479 8.08 -18.26 -32.87
C VAL A 479 7.70 -17.47 -31.61
N ASP A 480 6.64 -17.91 -30.93
CA ASP A 480 5.99 -17.31 -29.74
C ASP A 480 6.65 -17.70 -28.40
N GLN A 481 7.90 -18.18 -28.42
CA GLN A 481 8.57 -18.83 -27.27
C GLN A 481 8.72 -17.97 -26.00
N PHE A 482 8.53 -16.65 -26.09
CA PHE A 482 8.66 -15.70 -24.98
C PHE A 482 7.33 -15.10 -24.54
N ASP A 483 6.26 -15.33 -25.30
CA ASP A 483 4.97 -14.68 -25.10
C ASP A 483 4.45 -14.97 -23.69
N ASP A 484 4.59 -16.21 -23.19
CA ASP A 484 4.08 -16.56 -21.85
C ASP A 484 4.76 -15.78 -20.71
N ILE A 485 6.04 -15.42 -20.91
CA ILE A 485 6.84 -14.65 -19.95
C ILE A 485 6.35 -13.21 -19.97
N VAL A 486 6.22 -12.61 -21.15
CA VAL A 486 5.75 -11.22 -21.33
C VAL A 486 4.32 -11.07 -20.84
N GLU A 487 3.44 -12.01 -21.21
CA GLU A 487 2.05 -12.08 -20.78
C GLU A 487 1.91 -12.18 -19.26
N SER A 488 2.85 -12.83 -18.57
CA SER A 488 2.83 -12.89 -17.10
C SER A 488 2.91 -11.50 -16.47
N TYR A 489 3.74 -10.60 -17.02
CA TYR A 489 3.82 -9.21 -16.56
C TYR A 489 2.66 -8.37 -17.08
N ARG A 490 2.28 -8.53 -18.35
CA ARG A 490 1.21 -7.76 -18.99
C ARG A 490 -0.15 -7.97 -18.32
N LEU A 491 -0.57 -9.22 -18.16
CA LEU A 491 -1.83 -9.57 -17.50
C LEU A 491 -1.82 -9.17 -16.02
N ALA A 492 -0.66 -9.16 -15.38
CA ALA A 492 -0.54 -8.69 -14.00
C ALA A 492 -0.71 -7.16 -13.93
N ALA A 493 -0.19 -6.40 -14.92
CA ALA A 493 -0.45 -4.98 -15.03
C ALA A 493 -1.94 -4.69 -15.30
N GLU A 494 -2.61 -5.46 -16.15
CA GLU A 494 -4.06 -5.35 -16.36
C GLU A 494 -4.85 -5.63 -15.09
N ALA A 495 -4.47 -6.66 -14.33
CA ALA A 495 -5.08 -6.96 -13.03
C ALA A 495 -4.88 -5.85 -11.99
N LEU A 496 -3.82 -5.04 -12.14
CA LEU A 496 -3.55 -3.84 -11.35
C LEU A 496 -4.26 -2.58 -11.89
N GLY A 497 -4.99 -2.69 -13.01
CA GLY A 497 -5.82 -1.63 -13.59
C GLY A 497 -5.14 -0.80 -14.68
N TYR A 498 -3.96 -1.19 -15.19
CA TYR A 498 -3.30 -0.49 -16.29
C TYR A 498 -3.88 -0.89 -17.65
N GLU A 499 -4.03 0.06 -18.56
CA GLU A 499 -4.27 -0.25 -19.98
C GLU A 499 -2.97 -0.77 -20.59
N THR A 500 -3.04 -1.94 -21.25
CA THR A 500 -1.85 -2.56 -21.83
C THR A 500 -2.02 -2.87 -23.31
N SER A 501 -0.89 -2.95 -24.01
CA SER A 501 -0.80 -3.55 -25.33
C SER A 501 0.43 -4.46 -25.40
N PHE A 502 0.41 -5.43 -26.32
CA PHE A 502 1.56 -6.29 -26.58
C PHE A 502 1.74 -6.48 -28.08
N ALA A 503 2.91 -6.13 -28.58
CA ALA A 503 3.30 -6.40 -29.95
C ALA A 503 4.79 -6.79 -29.98
N PRO A 504 5.12 -8.05 -30.27
CA PRO A 504 6.50 -8.50 -30.44
C PRO A 504 7.28 -7.62 -31.43
N HIS A 505 8.54 -7.33 -31.10
CA HIS A 505 9.48 -6.58 -31.92
C HIS A 505 9.08 -5.12 -32.25
N GLN A 506 8.07 -4.59 -31.56
CA GLN A 506 7.60 -3.21 -31.77
C GLN A 506 7.77 -2.39 -30.51
N LEU A 507 8.04 -1.10 -30.69
CA LEU A 507 8.09 -0.09 -29.64
C LEU A 507 7.03 0.96 -29.95
N ASP A 508 6.40 1.49 -28.92
CA ASP A 508 5.41 2.56 -29.04
C ASP A 508 5.99 3.85 -28.44
N PRO A 509 6.31 4.87 -29.26
CA PRO A 509 6.95 6.10 -28.78
C PRO A 509 6.04 6.97 -27.92
N ASP A 510 4.73 6.70 -27.84
CA ASP A 510 3.77 7.56 -27.16
C ASP A 510 3.42 7.07 -25.75
N VAL A 511 3.90 5.89 -25.35
CA VAL A 511 3.54 5.23 -24.09
C VAL A 511 4.78 4.70 -23.35
N VAL A 512 4.59 4.11 -22.15
CA VAL A 512 5.69 3.49 -21.42
C VAL A 512 5.94 2.09 -21.99
N ASN A 513 7.17 1.85 -22.44
CA ASN A 513 7.57 0.56 -23.00
C ASN A 513 8.17 -0.33 -21.90
N VAL A 514 7.64 -1.54 -21.74
CA VAL A 514 8.21 -2.61 -20.90
C VAL A 514 8.84 -3.63 -21.83
N VAL A 515 10.17 -3.63 -21.89
CA VAL A 515 10.92 -4.29 -22.95
C VAL A 515 11.72 -5.47 -22.40
N PHE A 516 11.50 -6.63 -22.99
CA PHE A 516 12.14 -7.89 -22.64
C PHE A 516 13.18 -8.29 -23.70
N PHE A 517 14.18 -9.07 -23.28
CA PHE A 517 15.15 -9.71 -24.18
C PHE A 517 15.81 -8.75 -25.19
N VAL A 518 16.35 -7.62 -24.72
CA VAL A 518 16.99 -6.56 -25.54
C VAL A 518 18.42 -6.89 -25.98
N TRP A 519 18.60 -8.03 -26.64
CA TRP A 519 19.91 -8.51 -27.06
C TRP A 519 20.50 -7.67 -28.20
N ARG A 520 21.79 -7.32 -28.13
CA ARG A 520 22.49 -6.62 -29.24
C ARG A 520 21.94 -5.24 -29.60
N THR A 521 21.18 -4.60 -28.70
CA THR A 521 20.79 -3.18 -28.80
C THR A 521 21.71 -2.30 -27.98
N ASP A 522 21.90 -1.05 -28.42
CA ASP A 522 22.62 -0.03 -27.67
C ASP A 522 21.66 1.00 -27.06
N TRP A 523 22.19 1.79 -26.13
CA TRP A 523 21.43 2.84 -25.45
C TRP A 523 20.85 3.89 -26.40
N GLN A 524 21.49 4.16 -27.55
CA GLN A 524 21.05 5.24 -28.45
C GLN A 524 19.64 4.97 -29.03
N TRP A 525 19.25 3.70 -29.13
CA TRP A 525 17.90 3.30 -29.52
C TRP A 525 16.85 3.72 -28.48
N PHE A 526 17.17 3.58 -27.19
CA PHE A 526 16.26 3.86 -26.08
C PHE A 526 16.34 5.30 -25.58
N ALA A 527 17.41 6.02 -25.89
CA ALA A 527 17.63 7.39 -25.42
C ALA A 527 16.46 8.34 -25.75
N LYS A 528 15.79 8.14 -26.90
CA LYS A 528 14.61 8.92 -27.31
C LYS A 528 13.33 8.55 -26.55
N LEU A 529 13.30 7.36 -25.97
CA LEU A 529 12.17 6.84 -25.19
C LEU A 529 12.33 7.17 -23.70
N HIS A 530 13.54 7.44 -23.22
CA HIS A 530 13.77 7.82 -21.82
C HIS A 530 12.93 9.04 -21.41
N PRO A 531 12.27 9.05 -20.25
CA PRO A 531 12.26 8.01 -19.20
C PRO A 531 11.14 6.95 -19.34
N ARG A 532 10.43 6.90 -20.47
CA ARG A 532 9.28 6.01 -20.76
C ARG A 532 9.70 4.60 -21.22
N CYS A 533 10.76 4.05 -20.64
CA CYS A 533 11.27 2.72 -20.97
C CYS A 533 11.72 1.98 -19.69
N ILE A 534 11.21 0.77 -19.51
CA ILE A 534 11.62 -0.20 -18.50
C ILE A 534 12.25 -1.38 -19.23
N ILE A 535 13.44 -1.79 -18.81
CA ILE A 535 14.09 -3.00 -19.32
C ILE A 535 13.92 -4.10 -18.29
N VAL A 536 13.35 -5.23 -18.70
CA VAL A 536 13.27 -6.44 -17.88
C VAL A 536 14.42 -7.34 -18.26
N ASN A 537 15.42 -7.45 -17.37
CA ASN A 537 16.59 -8.28 -17.62
C ASN A 537 16.32 -9.72 -17.14
N PHE A 538 16.36 -10.66 -18.09
CA PHE A 538 16.35 -12.10 -17.83
C PHE A 538 17.72 -12.75 -18.08
N GLU A 539 18.73 -11.96 -18.44
CA GLU A 539 20.05 -12.45 -18.84
C GLU A 539 21.02 -12.48 -17.66
N HIS A 540 21.86 -13.50 -17.62
CA HIS A 540 22.85 -13.64 -16.55
C HIS A 540 23.99 -12.64 -16.78
N LEU A 541 24.21 -11.72 -15.85
CA LEU A 541 25.32 -10.75 -15.89
C LEU A 541 26.60 -11.40 -15.37
N THR A 542 27.09 -12.37 -16.16
CA THR A 542 28.26 -13.19 -15.83
C THR A 542 29.29 -13.12 -16.98
N PRO A 543 30.60 -12.95 -16.70
CA PRO A 543 31.64 -13.00 -17.71
C PRO A 543 31.56 -14.25 -18.58
N GLY A 544 31.69 -14.07 -19.91
CA GLY A 544 31.54 -15.13 -20.90
C GLY A 544 30.12 -15.26 -21.48
N ASN A 545 29.11 -14.60 -20.88
CA ASN A 545 27.81 -14.44 -21.51
C ASN A 545 27.85 -13.33 -22.57
N PHE A 546 27.14 -13.49 -23.69
CA PHE A 546 27.04 -12.47 -24.74
C PHE A 546 26.31 -11.20 -24.25
N CYS A 547 25.43 -11.34 -23.25
CA CYS A 547 24.81 -10.22 -22.55
C CYS A 547 25.69 -9.59 -21.46
N PHE A 548 26.95 -9.98 -21.34
CA PHE A 548 27.95 -9.31 -20.49
C PHE A 548 28.86 -8.40 -21.32
N SER A 549 28.27 -7.63 -22.23
CA SER A 549 28.98 -6.65 -23.07
C SER A 549 28.77 -5.22 -22.58
N GLU A 550 29.73 -4.34 -22.85
CA GLU A 550 29.62 -2.92 -22.48
C GLU A 550 28.39 -2.24 -23.11
N ALA A 551 28.03 -2.61 -24.35
CA ALA A 551 26.84 -2.06 -25.02
C ALA A 551 25.54 -2.44 -24.29
N TYR A 552 25.41 -3.69 -23.85
CA TYR A 552 24.25 -4.14 -23.08
C TYR A 552 24.21 -3.47 -21.70
N GLN A 553 25.33 -3.46 -20.98
CA GLN A 553 25.42 -2.82 -19.66
C GLN A 553 25.17 -1.30 -19.73
N ALA A 554 25.61 -0.63 -20.79
CA ALA A 554 25.31 0.78 -21.00
C ALA A 554 23.80 1.01 -21.18
N THR A 555 23.08 0.11 -21.87
CA THR A 555 21.62 0.18 -21.95
C THR A 555 20.98 0.01 -20.57
N LEU A 556 21.39 -1.00 -19.81
CA LEU A 556 20.86 -1.24 -18.46
C LEU A 556 21.15 -0.07 -17.50
N ARG A 557 22.32 0.57 -17.60
CA ARG A 557 22.71 1.73 -16.77
C ARG A 557 21.83 2.96 -16.94
N ASN A 558 21.27 3.15 -18.13
CA ASN A 558 20.56 4.38 -18.49
C ASN A 558 19.04 4.20 -18.55
N CYS A 559 18.53 2.97 -18.40
CA CYS A 559 17.10 2.67 -18.30
C CYS A 559 16.70 2.37 -16.85
N TYR A 560 15.39 2.40 -16.58
CA TYR A 560 14.88 1.75 -15.37
C TYR A 560 14.91 0.24 -15.54
N LEU A 561 15.53 -0.46 -14.59
CA LEU A 561 15.82 -1.89 -14.72
C LEU A 561 14.97 -2.74 -13.77
N TRP A 562 14.27 -3.73 -14.32
CA TRP A 562 13.69 -4.81 -13.53
C TRP A 562 14.57 -6.05 -13.64
N GLU A 563 15.16 -6.44 -12.52
CA GLU A 563 15.96 -7.66 -12.40
C GLU A 563 15.13 -8.80 -11.84
N TYR A 564 15.10 -9.93 -12.56
CA TYR A 564 14.45 -11.13 -12.05
C TYR A 564 15.31 -11.90 -11.04
N SER A 565 16.63 -11.70 -11.08
CA SER A 565 17.62 -12.42 -10.30
C SER A 565 18.14 -11.55 -9.16
N LEU A 566 18.16 -12.09 -7.94
CA LEU A 566 18.78 -11.40 -6.81
C LEU A 566 20.30 -11.29 -7.00
N ALA A 567 20.94 -12.26 -7.65
CA ALA A 567 22.38 -12.22 -7.90
C ALA A 567 22.77 -11.10 -8.87
N ASN A 568 21.99 -10.88 -9.93
CA ASN A 568 22.17 -9.69 -10.78
C ASN A 568 21.85 -8.42 -10.00
N PHE A 569 20.71 -8.37 -9.31
CA PHE A 569 20.30 -7.20 -8.52
C PHE A 569 21.36 -6.78 -7.48
N GLN A 570 22.06 -7.75 -6.89
CA GLN A 570 23.21 -7.53 -6.01
C GLN A 570 24.37 -6.83 -6.75
N LYS A 571 24.69 -7.29 -7.96
CA LYS A 571 25.77 -6.74 -8.81
C LYS A 571 25.45 -5.37 -9.41
N ASN A 572 24.18 -5.00 -9.56
CA ASN A 572 23.76 -3.73 -10.15
C ASN A 572 24.54 -2.53 -9.61
N VAL A 573 24.80 -2.51 -8.29
CA VAL A 573 25.56 -1.43 -7.65
C VAL A 573 27.00 -1.36 -8.18
N GLU A 574 27.71 -2.48 -8.24
CA GLU A 574 29.09 -2.56 -8.74
C GLU A 574 29.19 -2.21 -10.23
N LEU A 575 28.14 -2.55 -10.99
CA LEU A 575 28.03 -2.25 -12.41
C LEU A 575 27.55 -0.81 -12.68
N GLY A 576 27.29 -0.03 -11.64
CA GLY A 576 26.91 1.37 -11.72
C GLY A 576 25.46 1.61 -12.14
N PHE A 577 24.58 0.64 -11.93
CA PHE A 577 23.16 0.73 -12.26
C PHE A 577 22.45 1.42 -11.09
N THR A 578 21.84 2.57 -11.34
CA THR A 578 21.35 3.45 -10.27
C THR A 578 19.85 3.35 -10.02
N ALA A 579 19.06 2.90 -11.00
CA ALA A 579 17.61 2.77 -10.92
C ALA A 579 17.19 1.34 -11.27
N SER A 580 16.99 0.51 -10.24
CA SER A 580 16.62 -0.89 -10.45
C SER A 580 15.76 -1.47 -9.35
N ASP A 581 14.89 -2.41 -9.71
CA ASP A 581 14.04 -3.18 -8.82
C ASP A 581 14.24 -4.68 -9.00
N HIS A 582 14.13 -5.45 -7.92
CA HIS A 582 13.99 -6.89 -8.00
C HIS A 582 12.52 -7.26 -8.29
N VAL A 583 12.25 -7.68 -9.53
CA VAL A 583 10.92 -8.08 -10.01
C VAL A 583 11.01 -9.49 -10.58
N PRO A 584 10.88 -10.53 -9.74
CA PRO A 584 10.97 -11.91 -10.19
C PRO A 584 9.81 -12.26 -11.12
N LEU A 585 10.02 -13.29 -11.94
CA LEU A 585 8.93 -13.93 -12.68
C LEU A 585 8.18 -14.89 -11.75
N ALA A 586 6.89 -14.64 -11.59
CA ALA A 586 5.96 -15.33 -10.72
C ALA A 586 4.67 -15.68 -11.48
N TYR A 587 3.66 -16.17 -10.78
CA TYR A 587 2.45 -16.67 -11.39
C TYR A 587 1.45 -15.55 -11.70
N GLN A 588 1.02 -15.50 -12.95
CA GLN A 588 -0.17 -14.76 -13.37
C GLN A 588 -1.12 -15.69 -14.11
N ARG A 589 -2.40 -15.69 -13.74
CA ARG A 589 -3.42 -16.53 -14.38
C ARG A 589 -3.61 -16.11 -15.83
N GLY A 590 -3.71 -17.09 -16.74
CA GLY A 590 -3.97 -16.86 -18.16
C GLY A 590 -2.73 -16.54 -19.01
N ALA A 591 -1.55 -16.37 -18.40
CA ALA A 591 -0.33 -16.01 -19.13
C ALA A 591 0.27 -17.13 -20.00
N GLY A 592 -0.22 -18.36 -19.92
CA GLY A 592 0.27 -19.48 -20.71
C GLY A 592 -0.53 -20.74 -20.43
N ALA A 593 -0.14 -21.87 -21.04
CA ALA A 593 -0.84 -23.13 -20.86
C ALA A 593 -0.89 -23.56 -19.38
N GLU A 594 -2.09 -23.86 -18.91
CA GLU A 594 -2.37 -24.22 -17.52
C GLU A 594 -3.36 -25.40 -17.49
N PRO A 595 -2.88 -26.63 -17.72
CA PRO A 595 -3.76 -27.79 -17.71
C PRO A 595 -4.38 -28.00 -16.32
N ALA A 596 -5.67 -28.30 -16.31
CA ALA A 596 -6.36 -28.78 -15.11
C ALA A 596 -5.70 -30.08 -14.61
N ALA A 597 -5.83 -30.37 -13.32
CA ALA A 597 -5.17 -31.54 -12.71
C ALA A 597 -5.60 -32.85 -13.40
N GLU A 598 -6.86 -32.92 -13.83
CA GLU A 598 -7.48 -34.04 -14.53
C GLU A 598 -6.96 -34.21 -15.97
N ALA A 599 -6.32 -33.18 -16.54
CA ALA A 599 -5.74 -33.22 -17.88
C ALA A 599 -4.29 -33.76 -17.90
N VAL A 600 -3.68 -33.99 -16.72
CA VAL A 600 -2.38 -34.66 -16.60
C VAL A 600 -2.55 -36.12 -17.02
N LEU A 601 -1.83 -36.53 -18.06
CA LEU A 601 -1.95 -37.89 -18.59
C LEU A 601 -1.47 -38.94 -17.57
N PRO A 602 -2.16 -40.08 -17.45
CA PRO A 602 -1.66 -41.22 -16.69
C PRO A 602 -0.27 -41.64 -17.15
N ALA A 603 0.53 -42.21 -16.25
CA ALA A 603 1.92 -42.61 -16.54
C ALA A 603 2.08 -43.54 -17.75
N ALA A 604 1.06 -44.35 -18.08
CA ALA A 604 1.06 -45.23 -19.24
C ALA A 604 0.93 -44.48 -20.59
N GLU A 605 0.38 -43.27 -20.57
CA GLU A 605 0.16 -42.42 -21.75
C GLU A 605 1.24 -41.34 -21.91
N GLN A 606 2.06 -41.13 -20.88
CA GLN A 606 3.27 -40.31 -20.95
C GLN A 606 4.39 -41.08 -21.66
N ASP A 607 4.36 -41.11 -22.99
CA ASP A 607 5.28 -41.92 -23.79
C ASP A 607 6.68 -41.30 -23.97
N ILE A 608 6.90 -40.08 -23.50
CA ILE A 608 8.20 -39.41 -23.50
C ILE A 608 8.80 -39.46 -22.09
N ASP A 609 10.02 -39.95 -21.94
CA ASP A 609 10.66 -39.99 -20.63
C ASP A 609 11.12 -38.60 -20.22
N VAL A 610 11.86 -37.91 -21.08
CA VAL A 610 12.46 -36.60 -20.78
C VAL A 610 12.25 -35.62 -21.92
N VAL A 611 11.84 -34.40 -21.57
CA VAL A 611 11.88 -33.24 -22.46
C VAL A 611 12.94 -32.25 -21.98
N PHE A 612 13.62 -31.60 -22.92
CA PHE A 612 14.40 -30.38 -22.67
C PHE A 612 14.18 -29.38 -23.80
N PHE A 613 13.99 -28.11 -23.46
CA PHE A 613 13.94 -27.00 -24.42
C PHE A 613 14.74 -25.79 -23.93
N GLY A 614 15.43 -25.14 -24.87
CA GLY A 614 16.35 -24.03 -24.63
C GLY A 614 17.61 -24.15 -25.47
N ALA A 615 18.49 -23.15 -25.39
CA ALA A 615 19.73 -23.14 -26.15
C ALA A 615 20.61 -24.36 -25.83
N THR A 616 21.04 -25.08 -26.87
CA THR A 616 21.96 -26.21 -26.76
C THR A 616 23.39 -25.71 -26.61
N THR A 617 23.99 -25.93 -25.44
CA THR A 617 25.42 -25.71 -25.20
C THR A 617 26.14 -27.05 -25.07
N PRO A 618 27.46 -27.13 -25.30
CA PRO A 618 28.22 -28.38 -25.14
C PRO A 618 27.96 -29.07 -23.79
N ARG A 619 27.89 -28.29 -22.72
CA ARG A 619 27.56 -28.72 -21.36
C ARG A 619 26.19 -29.39 -21.24
N ARG A 620 25.15 -28.77 -21.82
CA ARG A 620 23.78 -29.32 -21.80
C ARG A 620 23.70 -30.59 -22.66
N VAL A 621 24.37 -30.59 -23.81
CA VAL A 621 24.43 -31.76 -24.72
C VAL A 621 25.01 -32.99 -24.02
N GLN A 622 26.07 -32.83 -23.22
CA GLN A 622 26.66 -33.95 -22.47
C GLN A 622 25.65 -34.66 -21.55
N VAL A 623 24.82 -33.91 -20.83
CA VAL A 623 23.78 -34.48 -19.95
C VAL A 623 22.73 -35.22 -20.79
N LEU A 624 22.29 -34.62 -21.90
CA LEU A 624 21.26 -35.19 -22.77
C LEU A 624 21.75 -36.47 -23.48
N GLU A 625 22.98 -36.46 -24.00
CA GLU A 625 23.62 -37.64 -24.61
C GLU A 625 23.83 -38.75 -23.59
N ALA A 626 24.23 -38.42 -22.35
CA ALA A 626 24.40 -39.38 -21.27
C ALA A 626 23.07 -40.06 -20.87
N LEU A 627 21.94 -39.36 -20.96
CA LEU A 627 20.60 -39.92 -20.76
C LEU A 627 20.21 -40.84 -21.93
N ILE A 628 20.42 -40.39 -23.17
CA ILE A 628 20.14 -41.18 -24.38
C ILE A 628 20.96 -42.48 -24.39
N ALA A 629 22.25 -42.42 -24.02
CA ALA A 629 23.13 -43.58 -23.92
C ALA A 629 22.66 -44.62 -22.88
N ARG A 630 21.85 -44.19 -21.90
CA ARG A 630 21.22 -45.06 -20.89
C ARG A 630 19.82 -45.54 -21.29
N GLY A 631 19.42 -45.32 -22.55
CA GLY A 631 18.15 -45.78 -23.10
C GLY A 631 16.95 -44.87 -22.77
N VAL A 632 17.18 -43.67 -22.23
CA VAL A 632 16.10 -42.70 -21.93
C VAL A 632 15.60 -42.07 -23.23
N ARG A 633 14.28 -42.07 -23.44
CA ARG A 633 13.68 -41.36 -24.59
C ARG A 633 13.65 -39.86 -24.34
N VAL A 634 14.69 -39.16 -24.79
CA VAL A 634 14.83 -37.70 -24.72
C VAL A 634 14.26 -37.03 -25.97
N VAL A 635 13.44 -35.99 -25.81
CA VAL A 635 12.88 -35.19 -26.92
C VAL A 635 13.33 -33.73 -26.81
N LEU A 636 13.81 -33.18 -27.93
CA LEU A 636 14.42 -31.85 -28.06
C LEU A 636 13.78 -31.06 -29.22
N PRO A 637 13.83 -29.71 -29.18
CA PRO A 637 13.32 -28.86 -30.25
C PRO A 637 14.27 -28.82 -31.46
N MET A 638 14.31 -29.92 -32.22
CA MET A 638 15.14 -30.07 -33.42
C MET A 638 14.28 -30.47 -34.63
N PRO A 639 14.58 -29.95 -35.85
CA PRO A 639 15.73 -29.11 -36.20
C PRO A 639 15.55 -27.60 -35.92
N ARG A 640 14.40 -27.19 -35.38
CA ARG A 640 14.09 -25.78 -35.04
C ARG A 640 13.45 -25.66 -33.65
N PRO A 641 13.52 -24.48 -33.02
CA PRO A 641 12.73 -24.18 -31.83
C PRO A 641 11.24 -24.44 -32.01
N TRP A 642 10.60 -24.91 -30.94
CA TRP A 642 9.17 -25.16 -30.90
C TRP A 642 8.39 -23.86 -30.69
N ARG A 643 7.21 -23.78 -31.31
CA ARG A 643 6.16 -22.85 -30.88
C ARG A 643 5.56 -23.31 -29.55
N ASN A 644 4.89 -22.42 -28.81
CA ASN A 644 4.33 -22.74 -27.49
C ASN A 644 3.36 -23.93 -27.56
N VAL A 645 2.49 -23.98 -28.57
CA VAL A 645 1.58 -25.11 -28.79
C VAL A 645 2.32 -26.44 -28.98
N GLU A 646 3.45 -26.42 -29.71
CA GLU A 646 4.27 -27.62 -29.94
C GLU A 646 4.99 -28.04 -28.65
N ARG A 647 5.57 -27.07 -27.93
CA ARG A 647 6.21 -27.26 -26.63
C ARG A 647 5.23 -27.88 -25.63
N ASP A 648 4.02 -27.32 -25.50
CA ASP A 648 3.02 -27.76 -24.52
C ASP A 648 2.47 -29.15 -24.84
N ALA A 649 2.34 -29.49 -26.13
CA ALA A 649 1.99 -30.84 -26.57
C ALA A 649 3.08 -31.87 -26.18
N HIS A 650 4.35 -31.50 -26.28
CA HIS A 650 5.46 -32.35 -25.83
C HIS A 650 5.53 -32.43 -24.31
N LEU A 651 5.34 -31.32 -23.59
CA LEU A 651 5.32 -31.30 -22.13
C LEU A 651 4.21 -32.21 -21.59
N ARG A 652 3.01 -32.16 -22.16
CA ARG A 652 1.89 -33.02 -21.76
C ARG A 652 2.24 -34.51 -21.74
N ARG A 653 3.01 -34.98 -22.72
CA ARG A 653 3.43 -36.38 -22.91
C ARG A 653 4.70 -36.77 -22.13
N ALA A 654 5.42 -35.79 -21.58
CA ALA A 654 6.65 -36.02 -20.84
C ALA A 654 6.39 -36.44 -19.39
N LYS A 655 7.19 -37.41 -18.91
CA LYS A 655 7.23 -37.80 -17.48
C LYS A 655 8.06 -36.83 -16.65
N VAL A 656 9.24 -36.44 -17.15
CA VAL A 656 10.19 -35.56 -16.47
C VAL A 656 10.65 -34.48 -17.44
N VAL A 657 10.91 -33.29 -16.91
CA VAL A 657 11.53 -32.19 -17.67
C VAL A 657 12.74 -31.69 -16.92
N ILE A 658 13.82 -31.33 -17.64
CA ILE A 658 15.06 -30.87 -17.00
C ILE A 658 15.21 -29.36 -17.13
N ASN A 659 15.52 -28.71 -16.02
CA ASN A 659 15.94 -27.32 -15.95
C ASN A 659 17.42 -27.26 -15.56
N MET A 660 18.31 -26.80 -16.44
CA MET A 660 19.76 -26.85 -16.21
C MET A 660 20.46 -25.59 -16.70
N HIS A 661 21.59 -25.25 -16.07
CA HIS A 661 22.31 -24.02 -16.30
C HIS A 661 22.90 -23.94 -17.71
N GLN A 662 22.90 -22.75 -18.30
CA GLN A 662 23.60 -22.51 -19.56
C GLN A 662 25.11 -22.42 -19.38
N LEU A 663 25.56 -21.84 -18.27
CA LEU A 663 26.94 -21.46 -17.98
C LEU A 663 27.45 -22.22 -16.76
N ASP A 664 28.71 -22.63 -16.77
CA ASP A 664 29.36 -23.32 -15.63
C ASP A 664 29.57 -22.41 -14.42
N ASN A 665 29.79 -21.12 -14.66
CA ASN A 665 30.12 -20.12 -13.66
C ASN A 665 28.90 -19.33 -13.17
N SER A 666 27.69 -19.85 -13.37
CA SER A 666 26.45 -19.20 -12.93
C SER A 666 25.67 -20.09 -11.97
N ARG A 667 25.06 -19.48 -10.96
CA ARG A 667 24.15 -20.11 -10.00
C ARG A 667 22.72 -19.59 -10.11
N ILE A 668 22.46 -18.72 -11.08
CA ILE A 668 21.14 -18.18 -11.35
C ILE A 668 20.29 -19.28 -11.97
N VAL A 669 19.18 -19.61 -11.33
CA VAL A 669 18.24 -20.62 -11.83
C VAL A 669 17.40 -20.04 -12.96
N GLU A 670 17.20 -20.82 -14.02
CA GLU A 670 16.35 -20.43 -15.15
C GLU A 670 14.85 -20.43 -14.79
N ILE A 671 14.44 -19.46 -13.96
CA ILE A 671 13.04 -19.22 -13.57
C ILE A 671 12.12 -19.05 -14.78
N PRO A 672 12.52 -18.40 -15.90
CA PRO A 672 11.72 -18.38 -17.13
C PRO A 672 11.30 -19.75 -17.64
N ARG A 673 12.21 -20.75 -17.62
CA ARG A 673 11.85 -22.12 -17.99
C ARG A 673 11.04 -22.77 -16.88
N LEU A 674 11.51 -22.67 -15.63
CA LEU A 674 10.89 -23.36 -14.50
C LEU A 674 9.41 -23.00 -14.33
N THR A 675 9.05 -21.73 -14.48
CA THR A 675 7.65 -21.27 -14.37
C THR A 675 6.73 -21.90 -15.41
N VAL A 676 7.19 -22.06 -16.67
CA VAL A 676 6.47 -22.80 -17.71
C VAL A 676 6.26 -24.27 -17.31
N LEU A 677 7.28 -24.90 -16.73
CA LEU A 677 7.22 -26.31 -16.32
C LEU A 677 6.25 -26.54 -15.17
N LEU A 678 6.33 -25.72 -14.13
CA LEU A 678 5.47 -25.82 -12.95
C LEU A 678 4.02 -25.49 -13.29
N ARG A 679 3.78 -24.51 -14.18
CA ARG A 679 2.43 -24.20 -14.69
C ARG A 679 1.81 -25.38 -15.46
N ASN A 680 2.63 -26.12 -16.20
CA ASN A 680 2.23 -27.34 -16.90
C ASN A 680 2.15 -28.58 -16.00
N ARG A 681 2.27 -28.42 -14.66
CA ARG A 681 2.24 -29.52 -13.67
C ARG A 681 3.23 -30.63 -14.04
N LYS A 682 4.49 -30.27 -14.30
CA LYS A 682 5.55 -31.23 -14.64
C LYS A 682 6.44 -31.52 -13.44
N ALA A 683 6.86 -32.78 -13.30
CA ALA A 683 7.96 -33.15 -12.42
C ALA A 683 9.27 -32.67 -13.03
N VAL A 684 9.98 -31.78 -12.31
CA VAL A 684 11.19 -31.13 -12.82
C VAL A 684 12.42 -31.63 -12.09
N VAL A 685 13.45 -32.02 -12.85
CA VAL A 685 14.83 -32.12 -12.32
C VAL A 685 15.50 -30.78 -12.57
N CYS A 686 15.93 -30.11 -11.51
CA CYS A 686 16.55 -28.81 -11.60
C CYS A 686 18.00 -28.88 -11.18
N GLU A 687 18.88 -28.28 -11.98
CA GLU A 687 20.23 -28.03 -11.56
C GLU A 687 20.23 -27.04 -10.40
N LEU A 688 20.66 -27.50 -9.23
CA LEU A 688 20.65 -26.74 -7.99
C LEU A 688 21.87 -27.05 -7.15
N TYR A 689 22.35 -26.01 -6.50
CA TYR A 689 23.43 -26.01 -5.52
C TYR A 689 22.93 -25.32 -4.24
N PRO A 690 23.61 -25.50 -3.10
CA PRO A 690 23.29 -24.77 -1.88
C PRO A 690 23.24 -23.24 -2.10
N ASP A 691 24.11 -22.72 -2.96
CA ASP A 691 24.26 -21.29 -3.31
C ASP A 691 23.46 -20.87 -4.56
N SER A 692 22.52 -21.68 -5.06
CA SER A 692 21.65 -21.30 -6.18
C SER A 692 20.75 -20.12 -5.85
N ASP A 693 20.67 -19.15 -6.77
CA ASP A 693 19.71 -18.03 -6.72
C ASP A 693 18.35 -18.53 -7.20
N ILE A 694 17.55 -18.97 -6.23
CA ILE A 694 16.17 -19.41 -6.34
C ILE A 694 15.43 -19.02 -5.07
N ASP A 695 14.17 -18.66 -5.19
CA ASP A 695 13.34 -18.43 -4.02
C ASP A 695 13.23 -19.69 -3.14
N PRO A 696 13.44 -19.59 -1.81
CA PRO A 696 13.39 -20.75 -0.92
C PRO A 696 12.11 -21.58 -1.03
N SER A 697 10.96 -20.95 -1.31
CA SER A 697 9.67 -21.63 -1.47
C SER A 697 9.53 -22.48 -2.74
N LEU A 698 10.45 -22.32 -3.70
CA LEU A 698 10.48 -23.10 -4.95
C LEU A 698 11.57 -24.18 -4.93
N ARG A 699 12.49 -24.15 -3.97
CA ARG A 699 13.62 -25.08 -3.91
C ARG A 699 13.17 -26.52 -3.63
N ASP A 700 12.14 -26.71 -2.80
CA ASP A 700 11.55 -28.02 -2.50
C ASP A 700 10.53 -28.49 -3.55
N ALA A 701 10.17 -27.60 -4.49
CA ALA A 701 9.19 -27.81 -5.54
C ALA A 701 9.74 -28.58 -6.76
N VAL A 702 11.03 -28.94 -6.74
CA VAL A 702 11.76 -29.63 -7.81
C VAL A 702 12.67 -30.72 -7.24
N GLU A 703 13.11 -31.65 -8.09
CA GLU A 703 14.19 -32.57 -7.76
C GLU A 703 15.55 -31.89 -8.04
N GLY A 704 16.13 -31.29 -7.01
CA GLY A 704 17.42 -30.58 -7.11
C GLY A 704 18.62 -31.51 -7.18
N ALA A 705 19.55 -31.27 -8.11
CA ALA A 705 20.84 -31.95 -8.17
C ALA A 705 21.94 -31.05 -8.76
N PRO A 706 23.22 -31.20 -8.36
CA PRO A 706 24.32 -30.54 -9.06
C PRO A 706 24.48 -31.13 -10.48
N TRP A 707 25.17 -30.41 -11.37
CA TRP A 707 25.35 -30.80 -12.77
C TRP A 707 25.82 -32.26 -12.97
N GLU A 708 26.82 -32.69 -12.20
CA GLU A 708 27.39 -34.05 -12.24
C GLU A 708 26.35 -35.12 -11.87
N GLY A 709 25.35 -34.75 -11.06
CA GLY A 709 24.29 -35.64 -10.58
C GLY A 709 22.98 -35.56 -11.37
N LEU A 710 22.88 -34.69 -12.38
CA LEU A 710 21.62 -34.49 -13.13
C LEU A 710 21.13 -35.78 -13.80
N VAL A 711 22.04 -36.57 -14.35
CA VAL A 711 21.69 -37.85 -15.01
C VAL A 711 21.09 -38.82 -13.99
N ASP A 712 21.76 -39.03 -12.86
CA ASP A 712 21.32 -39.98 -11.84
C ASP A 712 20.02 -39.52 -11.16
N ALA A 713 19.88 -38.21 -10.88
CA ALA A 713 18.64 -37.65 -10.36
C ALA A 713 17.46 -37.84 -11.33
N THR A 714 17.70 -37.66 -12.63
CA THR A 714 16.69 -37.89 -13.66
C THR A 714 16.25 -39.35 -13.72
N LEU A 715 17.19 -40.30 -13.72
CA LEU A 715 16.86 -41.74 -13.73
C LEU A 715 16.09 -42.15 -12.47
N ARG A 716 16.52 -41.64 -11.31
CA ARG A 716 15.87 -41.89 -10.01
C ARG A 716 14.46 -41.34 -9.96
N LEU A 717 14.23 -40.15 -10.53
CA LEU A 717 12.89 -39.56 -10.63
C LEU A 717 12.01 -40.30 -11.67
N LEU A 718 12.57 -40.73 -12.80
CA LEU A 718 11.88 -41.58 -13.79
C LEU A 718 11.44 -42.93 -13.20
N ALA A 719 12.22 -43.49 -12.28
CA ALA A 719 11.90 -44.73 -11.58
C ALA A 719 10.85 -44.56 -10.45
N ASN A 720 10.50 -43.33 -10.05
CA ASN A 720 9.62 -43.07 -8.90
C ASN A 720 8.34 -42.28 -9.27
N PRO A 721 7.25 -42.96 -9.66
CA PRO A 721 5.98 -42.34 -10.01
C PRO A 721 5.34 -41.52 -8.88
N ALA A 722 5.46 -41.98 -7.63
CA ALA A 722 4.88 -41.30 -6.47
C ALA A 722 5.54 -39.93 -6.24
N ARG A 723 6.88 -39.89 -6.31
CA ARG A 723 7.62 -38.63 -6.20
C ARG A 723 7.33 -37.67 -7.35
N ARG A 724 7.13 -38.19 -8.58
CA ARG A 724 6.72 -37.33 -9.71
C ARG A 724 5.36 -36.69 -9.45
N ALA A 725 4.34 -37.47 -9.10
CA ALA A 725 3.01 -36.94 -8.81
C ALA A 725 3.03 -35.92 -7.67
N GLU A 726 3.86 -36.15 -6.64
CA GLU A 726 4.08 -35.18 -5.58
C GLU A 726 4.66 -33.85 -6.12
N LEU A 727 5.75 -33.90 -6.90
CA LEU A 727 6.39 -32.73 -7.51
C LEU A 727 5.45 -31.97 -8.45
N GLU A 728 4.65 -32.67 -9.27
CA GLU A 728 3.65 -32.07 -10.15
C GLU A 728 2.60 -31.27 -9.38
N ARG A 729 2.20 -31.76 -8.20
CA ARG A 729 1.25 -31.10 -7.31
C ARG A 729 1.89 -29.92 -6.58
N ILE A 730 2.95 -30.15 -5.81
CA ILE A 730 3.58 -29.09 -4.99
C ILE A 730 4.18 -28.00 -5.87
N GLY A 731 4.72 -28.38 -7.04
CA GLY A 731 5.27 -27.46 -8.02
C GLY A 731 4.27 -26.39 -8.44
N TYR A 732 3.08 -26.84 -8.83
CA TYR A 732 1.98 -25.96 -9.21
C TYR A 732 1.47 -25.14 -8.01
N GLU A 733 1.28 -25.75 -6.85
CA GLU A 733 0.81 -25.06 -5.63
C GLU A 733 1.78 -23.95 -5.18
N ARG A 734 3.09 -24.23 -5.16
CA ARG A 734 4.12 -23.25 -4.78
C ARG A 734 4.23 -22.11 -5.79
N LEU A 735 4.14 -22.41 -7.08
CA LEU A 735 4.12 -21.38 -8.12
C LEU A 735 2.88 -20.48 -7.98
N THR A 736 1.69 -21.06 -7.86
CA THR A 736 0.41 -20.32 -7.85
C THR A 736 0.16 -19.51 -6.58
N ALA A 737 0.83 -19.86 -5.47
CA ALA A 737 0.85 -19.05 -4.25
C ALA A 737 1.57 -17.70 -4.43
N ARG A 738 2.26 -17.49 -5.55
CA ARG A 738 3.10 -16.32 -5.84
C ARG A 738 2.49 -15.48 -6.96
N ALA A 739 1.55 -14.62 -6.63
CA ALA A 739 0.93 -13.74 -7.63
C ALA A 739 1.94 -12.70 -8.17
N GLN A 740 2.08 -12.58 -9.50
CA GLN A 740 2.98 -11.61 -10.14
C GLN A 740 2.69 -10.16 -9.71
N THR A 741 1.42 -9.85 -9.43
CA THR A 741 0.98 -8.53 -8.94
C THR A 741 1.66 -8.11 -7.64
N ALA A 742 2.09 -9.05 -6.79
CA ALA A 742 2.76 -8.77 -5.52
C ALA A 742 4.12 -8.08 -5.70
N TRP A 743 4.82 -8.34 -6.81
CA TRP A 743 6.08 -7.69 -7.15
C TRP A 743 5.90 -6.55 -8.15
N LEU A 744 5.02 -6.75 -9.13
CA LEU A 744 4.84 -5.81 -10.23
C LEU A 744 4.23 -4.47 -9.77
N GLY A 745 3.22 -4.50 -8.89
CA GLY A 745 2.55 -3.29 -8.41
C GLY A 745 3.51 -2.31 -7.73
N PRO A 746 4.23 -2.75 -6.67
CA PRO A 746 5.21 -1.90 -6.00
C PRO A 746 6.35 -1.42 -6.92
N ALA A 747 6.80 -2.25 -7.87
CA ALA A 747 7.84 -1.87 -8.82
C ALA A 747 7.37 -0.81 -9.83
N LEU A 748 6.11 -0.89 -10.29
CA LEU A 748 5.50 0.16 -11.12
C LEU A 748 5.36 1.46 -10.34
N ASP A 749 4.90 1.42 -9.08
CA ASP A 749 4.79 2.61 -8.24
C ASP A 749 6.15 3.31 -8.08
N ARG A 750 7.23 2.54 -7.89
CA ARG A 750 8.60 3.08 -7.79
C ARG A 750 9.12 3.59 -9.13
N TYR A 751 8.86 2.87 -10.23
CA TYR A 751 9.19 3.35 -11.58
C TYR A 751 8.53 4.71 -11.86
N PHE A 752 7.23 4.86 -11.57
CA PHE A 752 6.55 6.12 -11.84
C PHE A 752 6.99 7.25 -10.92
N GLN A 753 7.36 6.94 -9.67
CA GLN A 753 8.04 7.90 -8.79
C GLN A 753 9.37 8.35 -9.39
N TRP A 754 10.19 7.40 -9.84
CA TRP A 754 11.48 7.71 -10.48
C TRP A 754 11.29 8.50 -11.77
N GLN A 755 10.33 8.09 -12.62
CA GLN A 755 10.02 8.74 -13.89
C GLN A 755 9.66 10.21 -13.69
N ALA A 756 8.82 10.51 -12.69
CA ALA A 756 8.43 11.87 -12.34
C ALA A 756 9.61 12.73 -11.84
N GLN A 757 10.66 12.09 -11.31
CA GLN A 757 11.88 12.76 -10.86
C GLN A 757 12.87 13.04 -12.00
N GLN A 758 12.67 12.46 -13.19
CA GLN A 758 13.63 12.59 -14.28
C GLN A 758 13.58 13.96 -14.97
N PRO A 759 14.75 14.48 -15.44
CA PRO A 759 14.80 15.72 -16.21
C PRO A 759 13.87 15.68 -17.44
N GLY A 760 13.20 16.81 -17.73
CA GLY A 760 12.26 16.94 -18.85
C GLY A 760 10.82 16.50 -18.54
N THR A 761 10.55 15.98 -17.33
CA THR A 761 9.18 15.70 -16.86
C THR A 761 8.57 16.86 -16.06
N TRP A 762 9.38 17.85 -15.68
CA TRP A 762 8.93 19.01 -14.91
C TRP A 762 8.42 20.10 -15.87
N SER A 763 7.35 20.80 -15.48
CA SER A 763 6.79 21.87 -16.31
C SER A 763 7.78 23.03 -16.53
N GLU A 764 7.75 23.66 -17.71
CA GLU A 764 8.53 24.88 -17.97
C GLU A 764 8.24 25.99 -16.95
N ALA A 765 7.00 26.07 -16.45
CA ALA A 765 6.60 27.02 -15.41
C ALA A 765 7.33 26.76 -14.08
N ALA A 766 7.51 25.50 -13.68
CA ALA A 766 8.25 25.13 -12.47
C ALA A 766 9.75 25.48 -12.59
N LEU A 767 10.33 25.29 -13.78
CA LEU A 767 11.72 25.66 -14.09
C LEU A 767 11.92 27.17 -14.25
N ALA A 768 10.89 27.93 -14.61
CA ALA A 768 10.97 29.39 -14.75
C ALA A 768 10.77 30.15 -13.44
N GLN A 769 10.33 29.47 -12.37
CA GLN A 769 10.04 30.09 -11.09
C GLN A 769 11.33 30.51 -10.36
N ARG A 770 11.33 31.73 -9.83
CA ARG A 770 12.39 32.21 -8.93
C ARG A 770 12.03 31.81 -7.49
N PHE A 771 12.90 31.05 -6.84
CA PHE A 771 12.67 30.56 -5.48
C PHE A 771 13.44 31.37 -4.44
N ARG A 772 12.84 31.56 -3.26
CA ARG A 772 13.53 32.11 -2.09
C ARG A 772 14.10 30.98 -1.24
N VAL A 773 15.38 31.04 -0.93
CA VAL A 773 16.11 29.98 -0.19
C VAL A 773 16.86 30.61 0.98
N THR A 774 16.63 30.08 2.18
CA THR A 774 17.43 30.46 3.35
C THR A 774 18.72 29.65 3.39
N VAL A 775 19.86 30.33 3.42
CA VAL A 775 21.17 29.69 3.57
C VAL A 775 21.68 29.93 4.98
N VAL A 776 21.89 28.85 5.73
CA VAL A 776 22.37 28.89 7.12
C VAL A 776 23.87 28.65 7.15
N ILE A 777 24.62 29.65 7.60
CA ILE A 777 26.06 29.57 7.84
C ILE A 777 26.31 29.67 9.34
N ALA A 778 26.60 28.54 9.99
CA ALA A 778 26.76 28.44 11.44
C ALA A 778 28.21 28.07 11.81
N GLY A 779 28.92 28.98 12.49
CA GLY A 779 30.28 28.71 12.99
C GLY A 779 30.91 29.87 13.78
N GLU A 780 31.72 29.55 14.79
CA GLU A 780 32.43 30.55 15.63
C GLU A 780 33.42 31.42 14.83
N ARG A 781 33.98 30.88 13.74
CA ARG A 781 34.84 31.57 12.76
C ARG A 781 34.33 31.34 11.33
N ALA A 782 33.08 31.72 11.07
CA ALA A 782 32.57 31.69 9.70
C ALA A 782 33.44 32.59 8.79
N ALA A 783 33.83 32.10 7.61
CA ALA A 783 34.63 32.89 6.68
C ALA A 783 33.92 34.20 6.31
N ALA A 784 34.68 35.30 6.31
CA ALA A 784 34.17 36.65 6.04
C ALA A 784 33.49 36.74 4.67
N THR A 785 34.12 36.21 3.64
CA THR A 785 33.64 36.34 2.26
C THR A 785 32.54 35.30 1.99
N PRO A 786 31.37 35.67 1.44
CA PRO A 786 30.50 34.67 0.83
C PRO A 786 31.33 33.94 -0.25
N PRO A 787 31.42 32.60 -0.21
CA PRO A 787 32.05 31.85 -1.28
C PRO A 787 31.52 32.35 -2.62
N SER A 788 32.39 32.53 -3.62
CA SER A 788 31.97 32.88 -4.99
C SER A 788 30.87 31.94 -5.52
N SER A 789 30.83 30.71 -5.00
CA SER A 789 29.78 29.72 -5.26
C SER A 789 28.38 30.10 -4.74
N LEU A 790 28.26 30.80 -3.61
CA LEU A 790 26.96 31.35 -3.15
C LEU A 790 26.49 32.47 -4.07
N ALA A 791 27.38 33.40 -4.42
CA ALA A 791 27.07 34.50 -5.34
C ALA A 791 26.69 33.99 -6.75
N ALA A 792 27.18 32.81 -7.13
CA ALA A 792 26.84 32.16 -8.40
C ALA A 792 25.39 31.62 -8.46
N GLN A 793 24.68 31.50 -7.33
CA GLN A 793 23.28 31.02 -7.26
C GLN A 793 22.24 32.08 -7.69
N ALA A 794 22.52 32.84 -8.75
CA ALA A 794 21.78 34.04 -9.16
C ALA A 794 20.32 33.76 -9.60
N GLN A 795 19.97 32.50 -9.82
CA GLN A 795 18.61 32.05 -10.17
C GLN A 795 17.66 31.96 -8.97
N CYS A 796 18.18 32.08 -7.74
CA CYS A 796 17.37 32.13 -6.53
C CYS A 796 17.44 33.53 -5.89
N GLU A 797 16.48 33.83 -5.03
CA GLU A 797 16.59 34.88 -4.02
C GLU A 797 17.15 34.26 -2.74
N LEU A 798 18.30 34.73 -2.28
CA LEU A 798 18.98 34.15 -1.12
C LEU A 798 18.71 34.98 0.12
N ALA A 799 18.26 34.32 1.19
CA ALA A 799 18.23 34.89 2.54
C ALA A 799 19.34 34.24 3.37
N VAL A 800 20.49 34.89 3.50
CA VAL A 800 21.63 34.33 4.23
C VAL A 800 21.51 34.66 5.71
N ILE A 801 21.50 33.62 6.56
CA ILE A 801 21.53 33.74 8.01
C ILE A 801 22.90 33.29 8.51
N ARG A 802 23.63 34.21 9.14
CA ARG A 802 24.92 33.94 9.76
C ARG A 802 24.78 33.92 11.27
N VAL A 803 25.27 32.87 11.91
CA VAL A 803 25.24 32.74 13.37
C VAL A 803 26.65 32.75 13.93
N THR A 804 26.97 33.75 14.75
CA THR A 804 28.32 33.98 15.31
C THR A 804 28.25 34.56 16.74
N THR A 805 29.40 34.82 17.35
CA THR A 805 29.51 35.57 18.62
C THR A 805 29.72 37.06 18.37
N ALA A 806 29.40 37.90 19.36
CA ALA A 806 29.67 39.34 19.28
C ALA A 806 31.15 39.68 19.03
N ALA A 807 32.07 38.82 19.49
CA ALA A 807 33.51 39.01 19.31
C ALA A 807 33.97 38.81 17.85
N HIS A 808 33.20 38.07 17.05
CA HIS A 808 33.48 37.76 15.65
C HIS A 808 32.48 38.41 14.69
N ALA A 809 31.61 39.31 15.16
CA ALA A 809 30.62 39.98 14.33
C ALA A 809 31.26 40.79 13.19
N SER A 810 32.39 41.44 13.44
CA SER A 810 33.16 42.19 12.44
C SER A 810 33.80 41.32 11.36
N ASP A 811 34.08 40.04 11.69
CA ASP A 811 34.77 39.11 10.79
C ASP A 811 33.80 38.42 9.83
N VAL A 812 32.50 38.46 10.12
CA VAL A 812 31.46 37.66 9.44
C VAL A 812 30.46 38.55 8.67
N ALA A 813 30.43 39.85 8.96
CA ALA A 813 29.56 40.83 8.30
C ALA A 813 30.15 41.33 6.98
N ALA A 814 29.98 40.58 5.88
CA ALA A 814 30.47 40.99 4.56
C ALA A 814 29.40 41.50 3.59
N HIS A 815 28.11 41.22 3.83
CA HIS A 815 27.03 41.71 2.97
C HIS A 815 25.96 42.44 3.80
N PRO A 816 25.52 43.67 3.41
CA PRO A 816 24.56 44.46 4.18
C PRO A 816 23.17 43.81 4.32
N ASP A 817 22.83 42.86 3.44
CA ASP A 817 21.54 42.16 3.43
C ASP A 817 21.52 40.85 4.23
N ASP A 818 22.66 40.42 4.81
CA ASP A 818 22.74 39.20 5.60
C ASP A 818 22.07 39.38 6.97
N THR A 819 21.30 38.38 7.41
CA THR A 819 20.75 38.36 8.77
C THR A 819 21.80 37.81 9.73
N LEU A 820 22.23 38.63 10.69
CA LEU A 820 23.22 38.26 11.70
C LEU A 820 22.54 37.89 13.03
N ILE A 821 22.75 36.66 13.49
CA ILE A 821 22.32 36.18 14.82
C ILE A 821 23.55 36.11 15.72
N LEU A 822 23.53 36.86 16.83
CA LEU A 822 24.59 36.85 17.83
C LEU A 822 24.18 35.98 19.02
N LEU A 823 24.92 34.89 19.25
CA LEU A 823 24.74 34.04 20.43
C LEU A 823 25.76 34.41 21.53
N PRO A 824 25.36 34.43 22.82
CA PRO A 824 26.26 34.76 23.92
C PRO A 824 27.20 33.58 24.25
N GLY A 825 28.49 33.86 24.45
CA GLY A 825 29.47 32.87 24.89
C GLY A 825 29.84 31.82 23.82
N ARG A 826 30.35 30.67 24.26
CA ARG A 826 30.57 29.50 23.38
C ARG A 826 29.25 28.80 23.11
N PHE A 827 29.01 28.42 21.85
CA PHE A 827 27.82 27.70 21.42
C PHE A 827 28.19 26.53 20.51
N SER A 828 27.35 25.50 20.47
CA SER A 828 27.51 24.39 19.52
C SER A 828 27.00 24.76 18.12
N ARG A 829 27.54 24.13 17.09
CA ARG A 829 27.02 24.27 15.70
C ARG A 829 25.53 23.89 15.64
N ALA A 830 25.13 22.86 16.38
CA ALA A 830 23.73 22.47 16.53
C ALA A 830 22.85 23.62 17.07
N GLY A 831 23.26 24.25 18.18
CA GLY A 831 22.52 25.37 18.78
C GLY A 831 22.43 26.59 17.84
N ALA A 832 23.49 26.83 17.05
CA ALA A 832 23.50 27.85 16.02
C ALA A 832 22.55 27.55 14.85
N ARG A 833 22.55 26.31 14.33
CA ARG A 833 21.62 25.87 13.27
C ARG A 833 20.16 25.99 13.73
N ASP A 834 19.84 25.60 14.96
CA ASP A 834 18.49 25.73 15.53
C ASP A 834 18.06 27.19 15.75
N ALA A 835 18.98 28.10 16.07
CA ALA A 835 18.69 29.53 16.13
C ALA A 835 18.36 30.07 14.73
N ALA A 836 19.10 29.67 13.71
CA ALA A 836 18.85 30.08 12.33
C ALA A 836 17.53 29.54 11.77
N VAL A 837 17.20 28.26 12.01
CA VAL A 837 15.93 27.65 11.55
C VAL A 837 14.72 28.39 12.12
N ARG A 838 14.79 28.88 13.37
CA ARG A 838 13.71 29.69 13.98
C ARG A 838 13.52 31.06 13.35
N GLN A 839 14.59 31.63 12.80
CA GLN A 839 14.58 32.95 12.17
C GLN A 839 14.27 32.89 10.66
N ALA A 840 14.47 31.74 10.05
CA ALA A 840 14.25 31.53 8.63
C ALA A 840 12.79 31.73 8.22
N ASP A 841 12.59 32.48 7.14
CA ASP A 841 11.28 32.82 6.59
C ASP A 841 11.04 32.24 5.18
N ALA A 842 12.06 31.67 4.53
CA ALA A 842 11.92 31.01 3.23
C ALA A 842 11.26 29.63 3.33
N ASP A 843 10.76 29.11 2.20
CA ASP A 843 10.18 27.77 2.13
C ASP A 843 11.23 26.66 2.21
N TYR A 844 12.45 26.95 1.76
CA TYR A 844 13.56 26.01 1.66
C TYR A 844 14.79 26.48 2.44
N LEU A 845 15.48 25.52 3.04
CA LEU A 845 16.67 25.71 3.87
C LEU A 845 17.85 24.91 3.33
N VAL A 846 19.04 25.50 3.35
CA VAL A 846 20.31 24.81 3.12
C VAL A 846 21.26 25.12 4.27
N PHE A 847 21.87 24.08 4.85
CA PHE A 847 22.96 24.24 5.81
C PHE A 847 24.28 24.25 5.03
N TRP A 848 24.91 25.42 4.94
CA TRP A 848 26.12 25.61 4.15
C TRP A 848 27.37 25.57 5.03
N GLU A 849 28.39 24.83 4.59
CA GLU A 849 29.70 24.78 5.24
C GLU A 849 30.74 25.54 4.42
N GLY A 850 31.65 26.26 5.09
CA GLY A 850 32.44 27.34 4.49
C GLY A 850 33.41 26.93 3.36
N GLU A 851 33.79 25.65 3.27
CA GLU A 851 34.73 25.16 2.24
C GLU A 851 34.04 24.41 1.09
N ASP A 852 32.72 24.21 1.17
CA ASP A 852 31.97 23.58 0.10
C ASP A 852 31.80 24.51 -1.11
N THR A 853 31.77 23.92 -2.29
CA THR A 853 31.40 24.58 -3.54
C THR A 853 30.23 23.84 -4.17
N ALA A 854 29.46 24.52 -5.00
CA ALA A 854 28.31 23.99 -5.70
C ALA A 854 28.24 24.52 -7.14
N THR A 855 27.55 23.79 -8.01
CA THR A 855 27.23 24.29 -9.36
C THR A 855 26.35 25.54 -9.26
N PRO A 856 26.44 26.49 -10.20
CA PRO A 856 25.71 27.77 -10.13
C PRO A 856 24.18 27.65 -10.04
N ASP A 857 23.63 26.51 -10.42
CA ASP A 857 22.19 26.23 -10.50
C ASP A 857 21.69 25.24 -9.43
N ARG A 858 22.55 24.79 -8.50
CA ARG A 858 22.19 23.80 -7.47
C ARG A 858 20.90 24.16 -6.74
N PHE A 859 20.81 25.36 -6.17
CA PHE A 859 19.67 25.74 -5.35
C PHE A 859 18.39 25.83 -6.18
N HIS A 860 18.50 26.31 -7.41
CA HIS A 860 17.36 26.39 -8.31
C HIS A 860 16.87 24.99 -8.69
N GLN A 861 17.77 24.07 -9.05
CA GLN A 861 17.40 22.68 -9.37
C GLN A 861 16.72 21.97 -8.19
N GLN A 862 17.26 22.11 -6.98
CA GLN A 862 16.70 21.50 -5.78
C GLN A 862 15.36 22.12 -5.36
N ALA A 863 15.23 23.45 -5.44
CA ALA A 863 13.98 24.13 -5.13
C ALA A 863 12.89 23.84 -6.17
N ALA A 864 13.23 23.81 -7.47
CA ALA A 864 12.33 23.41 -8.55
C ALA A 864 11.86 21.97 -8.37
N PHE A 865 12.77 21.07 -7.98
CA PHE A 865 12.43 19.68 -7.65
C PHE A 865 11.42 19.63 -6.49
N LEU A 866 11.70 20.28 -5.35
CA LEU A 866 10.79 20.27 -4.20
C LEU A 866 9.45 20.96 -4.49
N ALA A 867 9.43 21.94 -5.39
CA ALA A 867 8.19 22.58 -5.83
C ALA A 867 7.35 21.64 -6.71
N ALA A 868 8.00 20.86 -7.58
CA ALA A 868 7.33 19.87 -8.44
C ALA A 868 6.88 18.62 -7.67
N HIS A 869 7.57 18.28 -6.58
CA HIS A 869 7.34 17.09 -5.76
C HIS A 869 6.97 17.47 -4.31
N PRO A 870 5.73 17.94 -4.06
CA PRO A 870 5.30 18.41 -2.74
C PRO A 870 5.30 17.31 -1.67
N GLU A 871 5.27 16.04 -2.08
CA GLU A 871 5.42 14.88 -1.20
C GLU A 871 6.86 14.65 -0.72
N ILE A 872 7.87 15.31 -1.32
CA ILE A 872 9.27 15.23 -0.89
C ILE A 872 9.58 16.38 0.06
N ASP A 873 10.19 16.04 1.20
CA ASP A 873 10.56 16.98 2.26
C ASP A 873 12.02 17.40 2.15
N ILE A 874 12.89 16.50 1.69
CA ILE A 874 14.33 16.69 1.64
C ILE A 874 14.87 16.17 0.31
N VAL A 875 15.56 17.02 -0.44
CA VAL A 875 16.22 16.62 -1.69
C VAL A 875 17.72 16.81 -1.59
N GLY A 876 18.48 15.77 -1.92
CA GLY A 876 19.93 15.77 -2.03
C GLY A 876 20.44 15.83 -3.46
N SER A 877 21.74 15.61 -3.61
CA SER A 877 22.42 15.43 -4.91
C SER A 877 23.60 14.47 -4.75
N TRP A 878 24.22 14.08 -5.88
CA TRP A 878 25.57 13.49 -5.84
C TRP A 878 26.60 14.53 -5.34
N LEU A 879 27.72 14.02 -4.83
CA LEU A 879 28.80 14.81 -4.24
C LEU A 879 30.12 14.49 -4.95
N GLU A 880 30.85 15.50 -5.39
CA GLU A 880 32.26 15.37 -5.75
C GLU A 880 33.13 15.56 -4.51
N GLU A 881 33.96 14.58 -4.16
CA GLU A 881 34.86 14.66 -3.01
C GLU A 881 36.27 14.18 -3.35
N GLY A 882 37.30 14.87 -2.85
CA GLY A 882 38.70 14.49 -3.05
C GLY A 882 39.67 15.65 -2.82
N GLU A 883 40.95 15.40 -3.06
CA GLU A 883 42.01 16.42 -3.08
C GLU A 883 42.05 17.11 -4.45
N ASP A 884 42.56 18.35 -4.50
CA ASP A 884 42.64 19.17 -5.72
C ASP A 884 43.32 18.39 -6.86
N GLY A 885 42.52 17.96 -7.85
CA GLY A 885 42.97 17.20 -9.03
C GLY A 885 42.51 15.74 -9.12
N ALA A 886 41.94 15.16 -8.05
CA ALA A 886 41.50 13.76 -8.01
C ALA A 886 40.12 13.57 -7.34
N LEU A 887 39.11 14.33 -7.80
CA LEU A 887 37.75 14.25 -7.28
C LEU A 887 37.04 12.95 -7.71
N GLN A 888 36.40 12.27 -6.75
CA GLN A 888 35.53 11.13 -6.99
C GLN A 888 34.06 11.53 -6.84
N VAL A 889 33.18 10.94 -7.66
CA VAL A 889 31.74 11.19 -7.58
C VAL A 889 31.08 10.15 -6.69
N HIS A 890 30.58 10.60 -5.54
CA HIS A 890 29.76 9.83 -4.63
C HIS A 890 28.30 9.79 -5.11
N ARG A 891 27.86 8.60 -5.57
CA ARG A 891 26.53 8.40 -6.17
C ARG A 891 25.54 7.81 -5.17
N THR A 892 24.68 8.68 -4.63
CA THR A 892 23.54 8.25 -3.80
C THR A 892 22.35 7.82 -4.68
N PRO A 893 21.47 6.90 -4.22
CA PRO A 893 20.24 6.57 -4.93
C PRO A 893 19.28 7.76 -5.01
N GLU A 894 18.36 7.71 -5.97
CA GLU A 894 17.41 8.79 -6.23
C GLU A 894 16.15 8.68 -5.35
N LEU A 895 15.67 7.47 -5.08
CA LEU A 895 14.39 7.22 -4.42
C LEU A 895 14.51 7.04 -2.89
N ASP A 896 13.47 7.48 -2.16
CA ASP A 896 13.37 7.43 -0.68
C ASP A 896 13.73 6.07 -0.09
N HIS A 897 13.11 4.99 -0.58
CA HIS A 897 13.31 3.65 -0.04
C HIS A 897 14.75 3.13 -0.21
N GLU A 898 15.43 3.50 -1.30
CA GLU A 898 16.84 3.17 -1.51
C GLU A 898 17.75 4.04 -0.65
N ILE A 899 17.50 5.36 -0.56
CA ILE A 899 18.25 6.27 0.31
C ILE A 899 18.20 5.80 1.76
N ARG A 900 17.01 5.42 2.22
CA ARG A 900 16.78 4.92 3.58
C ARG A 900 17.46 3.60 3.85
N ALA A 901 17.44 2.67 2.90
CA ALA A 901 18.20 1.43 3.00
C ALA A 901 19.70 1.71 3.04
N GLU A 902 20.19 2.62 2.20
CA GLU A 902 21.61 3.00 2.13
C GLU A 902 22.11 3.73 3.38
N PHE A 903 21.24 4.33 4.20
CA PHE A 903 21.64 4.78 5.55
C PHE A 903 22.18 3.65 6.43
N LEU A 904 21.90 2.38 6.12
CA LEU A 904 22.51 1.23 6.81
C LEU A 904 23.88 0.85 6.27
N GLY A 905 24.18 1.24 5.03
CA GLY A 905 25.44 0.95 4.37
C GLY A 905 26.54 1.97 4.68
N THR A 906 27.70 1.76 4.06
CA THR A 906 28.82 2.71 4.13
C THR A 906 29.10 3.48 2.84
N ASP A 907 28.61 2.98 1.70
CA ASP A 907 29.04 3.45 0.38
C ASP A 907 28.13 4.55 -0.18
N ARG A 908 26.85 4.29 -0.47
CA ARG A 908 26.01 5.21 -1.25
C ARG A 908 25.14 6.16 -0.41
N VAL A 909 25.58 6.46 0.80
CA VAL A 909 24.82 7.22 1.81
C VAL A 909 24.55 8.65 1.33
N LEU A 910 23.28 9.09 1.38
CA LEU A 910 22.96 10.50 1.11
C LEU A 910 23.61 11.39 2.18
N ARG A 911 24.41 12.37 1.74
CA ARG A 911 25.17 13.27 2.62
C ARG A 911 24.34 14.49 2.97
N ALA A 912 24.19 14.78 4.27
CA ALA A 912 23.39 15.92 4.73
C ALA A 912 23.77 17.27 4.13
N ARG A 913 25.06 17.50 3.82
CA ARG A 913 25.55 18.75 3.20
C ARG A 913 25.03 18.98 1.77
N THR A 914 24.65 17.92 1.06
CA THR A 914 24.06 18.08 -0.28
C THR A 914 22.56 18.41 -0.20
N CYS A 915 21.94 18.28 0.98
CA CYS A 915 20.50 18.37 1.13
C CYS A 915 19.96 19.80 1.18
N MET A 916 18.83 20.01 0.53
CA MET A 916 17.91 21.13 0.74
C MET A 916 16.67 20.59 1.48
N PHE A 917 16.23 21.32 2.51
CA PHE A 917 15.15 20.93 3.40
C PHE A 917 13.93 21.82 3.22
N ARG A 918 12.73 21.24 3.18
CA ARG A 918 11.47 21.98 3.32
C ARG A 918 11.34 22.48 4.75
N ARG A 919 11.29 23.81 4.94
CA ARG A 919 11.20 24.42 6.28
C ARG A 919 9.95 23.98 7.02
N GLU A 920 8.83 23.91 6.33
CA GLU A 920 7.54 23.51 6.93
C GLU A 920 7.63 22.16 7.64
N PHE A 921 8.31 21.18 7.04
CA PHE A 921 8.52 19.86 7.65
C PHE A 921 9.30 19.97 8.97
N LEU A 922 10.42 20.68 8.97
CA LEU A 922 11.25 20.85 10.17
C LEU A 922 10.47 21.53 11.32
N VAL A 923 9.69 22.57 10.99
CA VAL A 923 8.88 23.33 11.96
C VAL A 923 7.72 22.49 12.50
N ARG A 924 6.95 21.84 11.62
CA ARG A 924 5.79 21.01 11.96
C ARG A 924 6.16 19.85 12.88
N HIS A 925 7.32 19.23 12.65
CA HIS A 925 7.81 18.09 13.42
C HIS A 925 8.72 18.49 14.60
N HIS A 926 8.89 19.78 14.86
CA HIS A 926 9.75 20.32 15.93
C HIS A 926 11.17 19.74 15.93
N LEU A 927 11.73 19.49 14.75
CA LEU A 927 13.04 18.85 14.59
C LEU A 927 14.15 19.83 14.97
N ARG A 928 15.10 19.31 15.74
CA ARG A 928 16.22 20.08 16.29
C ARG A 928 17.53 19.34 16.09
N HIS A 929 18.58 20.10 15.84
CA HIS A 929 19.96 19.63 15.82
C HIS A 929 20.37 19.18 17.23
N ASP A 930 21.35 18.28 17.31
CA ASP A 930 21.78 17.72 18.59
C ASP A 930 23.24 18.04 18.88
N ALA A 931 23.46 18.79 19.95
CA ALA A 931 24.79 19.20 20.39
C ALA A 931 25.69 18.02 20.80
N ALA A 932 25.13 16.83 21.08
CA ALA A 932 25.90 15.62 21.36
C ALA A 932 26.65 15.07 20.12
N PHE A 933 26.35 15.60 18.93
CA PHE A 933 26.92 15.17 17.65
C PHE A 933 27.72 16.27 16.93
N ASP A 934 28.03 17.38 17.61
CA ASP A 934 28.61 18.60 17.01
C ASP A 934 29.78 18.35 16.04
N GLY A 935 29.72 18.95 14.84
CA GLY A 935 30.70 18.72 13.75
C GLY A 935 30.05 18.24 12.43
N ASP A 936 30.83 17.59 11.55
CA ASP A 936 30.33 16.96 10.31
C ASP A 936 29.32 15.80 10.57
N PRO A 937 29.49 14.97 11.63
CA PRO A 937 28.51 13.94 11.98
C PRO A 937 27.15 14.48 12.41
N GLU A 938 27.09 15.72 12.89
CA GLU A 938 25.88 16.40 13.36
C GLU A 938 24.83 16.47 12.25
N GLY A 939 25.23 16.96 11.06
CA GLY A 939 24.32 17.10 9.93
C GLY A 939 23.78 15.75 9.47
N GLN A 940 24.64 14.72 9.44
CA GLN A 940 24.20 13.37 9.06
C GLN A 940 23.25 12.77 10.09
N TYR A 941 23.51 12.98 11.38
CA TYR A 941 22.59 12.58 12.45
C TYR A 941 21.25 13.30 12.34
N PHE A 942 21.26 14.61 12.07
CA PHE A 942 20.05 15.37 11.86
C PHE A 942 19.23 14.85 10.66
N LEU A 943 19.88 14.47 9.56
CA LEU A 943 19.23 13.83 8.42
C LEU A 943 18.59 12.49 8.80
N HIS A 944 19.29 11.65 9.57
CA HIS A 944 18.72 10.39 10.10
C HIS A 944 17.51 10.65 11.01
N ARG A 945 17.55 11.69 11.84
CA ARG A 945 16.40 12.11 12.66
C ARG A 945 15.22 12.57 11.82
N CYS A 946 15.46 13.33 10.75
CA CYS A 946 14.41 13.71 9.81
C CYS A 946 13.76 12.47 9.16
N ALA A 947 14.59 11.54 8.70
CA ALA A 947 14.13 10.28 8.12
C ALA A 947 13.29 9.45 9.13
N ALA A 948 13.74 9.35 10.38
CA ALA A 948 13.02 8.66 11.46
C ALA A 948 11.72 9.38 11.85
N ALA A 949 11.63 10.69 11.66
CA ALA A 949 10.42 11.48 11.89
C ALA A 949 9.43 11.47 10.71
N GLY A 950 9.75 10.74 9.63
CA GLY A 950 8.84 10.54 8.48
C GLY A 950 9.16 11.37 7.24
N ALA A 951 10.29 12.09 7.19
CA ALA A 951 10.67 12.89 6.01
C ALA A 951 10.80 12.02 4.76
N ARG A 952 10.15 12.37 3.65
CA ARG A 952 10.42 11.71 2.36
C ARG A 952 11.64 12.32 1.69
N LEU A 953 12.55 11.46 1.28
CA LEU A 953 13.86 11.83 0.73
C LEU A 953 13.91 11.57 -0.77
N ALA A 954 14.60 12.43 -1.51
CA ALA A 954 14.99 12.18 -2.88
C ALA A 954 16.42 12.67 -3.13
N ALA A 955 17.03 12.29 -4.25
CA ALA A 955 18.28 12.88 -4.70
C ALA A 955 18.29 13.12 -6.20
N ILE A 956 18.83 14.26 -6.61
CA ILE A 956 19.08 14.57 -8.02
C ILE A 956 20.34 13.81 -8.46
N PRO A 957 20.31 13.02 -9.57
CA PRO A 957 21.44 12.22 -10.03
C PRO A 957 22.53 13.05 -10.75
N LEU A 958 22.92 14.17 -10.15
CA LEU A 958 23.93 15.10 -10.66
C LEU A 958 24.87 15.54 -9.53
N PRO A 959 26.18 15.74 -9.82
CA PRO A 959 27.15 16.24 -8.85
C PRO A 959 26.99 17.75 -8.65
N LEU A 960 25.98 18.17 -7.89
CA LEU A 960 25.68 19.60 -7.66
C LEU A 960 26.51 20.23 -6.54
N CYS A 961 27.22 19.41 -5.76
CA CYS A 961 28.05 19.83 -4.64
C CYS A 961 29.46 19.24 -4.79
N ARG A 962 30.48 20.00 -4.38
CA ARG A 962 31.89 19.60 -4.36
C ARG A 962 32.53 19.98 -3.02
N ARG A 963 33.28 19.03 -2.46
CA ARG A 963 34.01 19.15 -1.20
C ARG A 963 35.50 18.85 -1.43
N GLY A 964 36.36 19.80 -1.05
CA GLY A 964 37.78 19.50 -0.84
C GLY A 964 37.94 18.69 0.44
N VAL A 965 38.58 17.54 0.37
CA VAL A 965 38.84 16.69 1.55
C VAL A 965 40.32 16.67 1.84
N SER A 966 40.72 17.13 3.03
CA SER A 966 42.07 16.88 3.56
C SER A 966 42.11 15.53 4.26
N THR A 967 43.24 14.84 4.21
CA THR A 967 43.49 13.63 4.98
C THR A 967 43.26 13.89 6.47
N LEU A 968 42.28 13.22 7.06
CA LEU A 968 42.04 13.24 8.51
C LEU A 968 43.21 12.54 9.21
N ASN A 969 43.64 13.06 10.36
CA ASN A 969 44.54 12.29 11.22
C ASN A 969 43.77 11.15 11.93
N ASP A 970 44.50 10.18 12.49
CA ASP A 970 43.90 8.98 13.11
C ASP A 970 42.91 9.32 14.24
N VAL A 971 43.16 10.39 15.00
CA VAL A 971 42.30 10.83 16.11
C VAL A 971 40.97 11.39 15.58
N GLU A 972 41.03 12.21 14.53
CA GLU A 972 39.86 12.77 13.87
C GLU A 972 39.03 11.68 13.17
N ALA A 973 39.69 10.74 12.51
CA ALA A 973 39.04 9.60 11.86
C ALA A 973 38.30 8.71 12.89
N LEU A 974 38.92 8.46 14.05
CA LEU A 974 38.30 7.67 15.12
C LEU A 974 37.10 8.39 15.74
N ALA A 975 37.22 9.69 16.02
CA ALA A 975 36.12 10.48 16.55
C ALA A 975 34.92 10.55 15.58
N ALA A 976 35.19 10.68 14.27
CA ALA A 976 34.17 10.64 13.23
C ALA A 976 33.48 9.27 13.15
N SER A 977 34.25 8.19 13.27
CA SER A 977 33.73 6.82 13.38
C SER A 977 32.80 6.65 14.57
N ASP A 978 33.21 7.06 15.77
CA ASP A 978 32.39 6.95 16.98
C ASP A 978 31.07 7.71 16.86
N ALA A 979 31.11 8.91 16.27
CA ALA A 979 29.91 9.68 16.01
C ALA A 979 28.99 9.00 14.98
N ALA A 980 29.56 8.41 13.92
CA ALA A 980 28.80 7.65 12.92
C ALA A 980 28.14 6.41 13.53
N VAL A 981 28.83 5.68 14.42
CA VAL A 981 28.27 4.54 15.17
C VAL A 981 27.10 4.99 16.06
N ARG A 982 27.27 6.08 16.83
CA ARG A 982 26.17 6.61 17.66
C ARG A 982 24.96 7.05 16.83
N SER A 983 25.20 7.68 15.68
CA SER A 983 24.14 8.10 14.76
C SER A 983 23.40 6.89 14.17
N GLN A 984 24.15 5.86 13.79
CA GLN A 984 23.61 4.60 13.29
C GLN A 984 22.76 3.89 14.34
N HIS A 985 23.25 3.82 15.57
CA HIS A 985 22.54 3.20 16.68
C HIS A 985 21.17 3.85 16.90
N ALA A 986 21.09 5.18 16.87
CA ALA A 986 19.83 5.90 16.99
C ALA A 986 18.86 5.62 15.83
N LEU A 987 19.37 5.58 14.59
CA LEU A 987 18.56 5.24 13.40
C LEU A 987 17.99 3.82 13.50
N LEU A 988 18.83 2.85 13.87
CA LEU A 988 18.46 1.44 13.98
C LEU A 988 17.36 1.21 15.02
N ARG A 989 17.36 1.97 16.14
CA ARG A 989 16.28 1.91 17.13
C ARG A 989 14.93 2.37 16.58
N GLY A 990 14.94 3.31 15.64
CA GLY A 990 13.72 3.75 14.95
C GLY A 990 13.27 2.76 13.87
N TYR A 991 14.20 2.20 13.11
CA TYR A 991 13.87 1.26 12.01
C TYR A 991 13.50 -0.14 12.51
N PHE A 992 14.18 -0.63 13.55
CA PHE A 992 13.99 -1.99 14.06
C PHE A 992 13.81 -1.96 15.58
N PRO A 993 12.69 -1.43 16.09
CA PRO A 993 12.45 -1.30 17.52
C PRO A 993 12.35 -2.65 18.24
N SER A 994 12.11 -3.75 17.50
CA SER A 994 12.02 -5.11 18.04
C SER A 994 13.37 -5.77 18.33
N LEU A 995 14.48 -5.23 17.84
CA LEU A 995 15.81 -5.77 18.16
C LEU A 995 16.18 -5.44 19.61
N ALA A 996 16.96 -6.32 20.24
CA ALA A 996 17.52 -6.07 21.55
C ALA A 996 18.60 -4.98 21.49
N ALA A 997 18.81 -4.28 22.61
CA ALA A 997 19.78 -3.17 22.67
C ALA A 997 21.20 -3.57 22.20
N HIS A 998 21.67 -4.76 22.59
CA HIS A 998 22.98 -5.26 22.16
C HIS A 998 23.05 -5.54 20.65
N GLU A 999 21.93 -5.87 20.00
CA GLU A 999 21.86 -6.07 18.55
C GLU A 999 21.89 -4.74 17.81
N HIS A 1000 21.24 -3.69 18.35
CA HIS A 1000 21.39 -2.33 17.83
C HIS A 1000 22.84 -1.87 17.91
N GLU A 1001 23.48 -2.06 19.07
CA GLU A 1001 24.88 -1.70 19.31
C GLU A 1001 25.80 -2.43 18.33
N GLN A 1002 25.57 -3.73 18.12
CA GLN A 1002 26.34 -4.54 17.20
C GLN A 1002 26.16 -4.09 15.75
N LEU A 1003 24.94 -3.96 15.24
CA LEU A 1003 24.69 -3.47 13.86
C LEU A 1003 25.27 -2.07 13.63
N ALA A 1004 25.22 -1.20 14.64
CA ALA A 1004 25.79 0.14 14.55
C ALA A 1004 27.31 0.10 14.29
N GLN A 1005 28.01 -0.97 14.70
CA GLN A 1005 29.44 -1.16 14.43
C GLN A 1005 29.73 -1.28 12.93
N MET A 1006 28.76 -1.50 12.03
CA MET A 1006 29.01 -1.41 10.59
C MET A 1006 29.63 -0.06 10.17
N ARG A 1007 29.39 1.00 10.95
CA ARG A 1007 29.95 2.35 10.74
C ARG A 1007 31.30 2.57 11.43
N ALA A 1008 31.79 1.61 12.23
CA ALA A 1008 33.04 1.75 12.95
C ALA A 1008 34.25 1.70 11.99
N ALA A 1009 35.28 2.48 12.29
CA ALA A 1009 36.56 2.46 11.58
C ALA A 1009 37.28 1.11 11.77
N TYR A 1010 37.17 0.53 12.97
CA TYR A 1010 37.80 -0.72 13.37
C TYR A 1010 36.77 -1.70 13.90
N TRP A 1011 36.92 -2.98 13.54
CA TRP A 1011 36.16 -4.07 14.12
C TRP A 1011 37.05 -4.91 15.05
N PRO A 1012 36.49 -5.54 16.09
CA PRO A 1012 37.24 -6.47 16.92
C PRO A 1012 37.90 -7.57 16.06
N PRO A 1013 39.20 -7.86 16.19
CA PRO A 1013 39.90 -8.86 15.38
C PRO A 1013 39.57 -10.30 15.83
N ASP A 1014 38.29 -10.61 15.87
CA ASP A 1014 37.71 -11.84 16.41
C ASP A 1014 36.75 -12.45 15.40
N ALA A 1015 37.03 -13.69 14.96
CA ALA A 1015 36.19 -14.44 14.04
C ALA A 1015 34.77 -14.68 14.59
N ALA A 1016 34.58 -14.68 15.92
CA ALA A 1016 33.27 -14.80 16.55
C ALA A 1016 32.43 -13.53 16.37
N PHE A 1017 33.05 -12.33 16.43
CA PHE A 1017 32.37 -11.08 16.09
C PHE A 1017 31.87 -11.10 14.63
N ALA A 1018 32.73 -11.51 13.69
CA ALA A 1018 32.35 -11.60 12.28
C ALA A 1018 31.18 -12.59 12.07
N ALA A 1019 31.20 -13.74 12.75
CA ALA A 1019 30.13 -14.72 12.67
C ALA A 1019 28.80 -14.19 13.21
N SER A 1020 28.85 -13.55 14.39
CA SER A 1020 27.66 -12.97 15.03
C SER A 1020 27.08 -11.82 14.19
N MET A 1021 27.93 -10.95 13.65
CA MET A 1021 27.50 -9.84 12.80
C MET A 1021 26.86 -10.35 11.50
N LEU A 1022 27.46 -11.35 10.85
CA LEU A 1022 26.91 -11.97 9.64
C LEU A 1022 25.52 -12.58 9.90
N ALA A 1023 25.36 -13.33 10.98
CA ALA A 1023 24.08 -13.92 11.35
C ALA A 1023 23.02 -12.85 11.67
N LEU A 1024 23.42 -11.77 12.33
CA LEU A 1024 22.54 -10.64 12.64
C LEU A 1024 22.08 -9.91 11.36
N MET A 1025 22.98 -9.65 10.41
CA MET A 1025 22.62 -9.06 9.12
C MET A 1025 21.65 -9.94 8.32
N ALA A 1026 21.90 -11.26 8.29
CA ALA A 1026 21.00 -12.22 7.64
C ALA A 1026 19.60 -12.23 8.30
N ARG A 1027 19.55 -12.24 9.64
CA ARG A 1027 18.29 -12.18 10.41
C ARG A 1027 17.51 -10.89 10.17
N VAL A 1028 18.19 -9.73 10.15
CA VAL A 1028 17.54 -8.44 9.89
C VAL A 1028 16.95 -8.39 8.48
N ALA A 1029 17.68 -8.89 7.48
CA ALA A 1029 17.17 -8.98 6.11
C ALA A 1029 15.92 -9.87 5.98
N ALA A 1030 15.78 -10.86 6.87
CA ALA A 1030 14.68 -11.83 6.90
C ALA A 1030 13.53 -11.47 7.86
N LEU A 1031 13.53 -10.30 8.51
CA LEU A 1031 12.46 -9.91 9.45
C LEU A 1031 11.07 -9.98 8.81
N PRO A 1032 10.03 -10.50 9.48
CA PRO A 1032 8.72 -10.71 8.89
C PRO A 1032 8.05 -9.40 8.45
N SER A 1033 8.23 -8.34 9.23
CA SER A 1033 7.74 -7.00 8.95
C SER A 1033 8.90 -6.01 8.85
N LEU A 1034 8.82 -5.09 7.88
CA LEU A 1034 9.73 -3.96 7.76
C LEU A 1034 8.95 -2.65 7.95
N PRO A 1035 9.61 -1.56 8.36
CA PRO A 1035 9.05 -0.22 8.26
C PRO A 1035 8.50 0.06 6.84
N PRO A 1036 7.41 0.82 6.69
CA PRO A 1036 6.75 1.03 5.40
C PRO A 1036 7.63 1.71 4.34
N HIS A 1037 8.70 2.40 4.77
CA HIS A 1037 9.63 3.10 3.89
C HIS A 1037 10.85 2.26 3.48
N LEU A 1038 10.96 1.01 3.95
CA LEU A 1038 12.03 0.09 3.56
C LEU A 1038 11.46 -1.01 2.66
N GLU A 1039 12.16 -1.27 1.56
CA GLU A 1039 11.86 -2.39 0.67
C GLU A 1039 12.84 -3.53 0.96
N ARG A 1040 12.31 -4.77 1.03
CA ARG A 1040 13.04 -5.94 1.52
C ARG A 1040 14.25 -6.31 0.66
N ALA A 1041 14.10 -6.37 -0.66
CA ALA A 1041 15.18 -6.77 -1.55
C ALA A 1041 16.32 -5.73 -1.51
N THR A 1042 15.98 -4.45 -1.45
CA THR A 1042 16.90 -3.32 -1.35
C THR A 1042 17.66 -3.32 -0.03
N LEU A 1043 16.94 -3.50 1.10
CA LEU A 1043 17.56 -3.65 2.42
C LEU A 1043 18.52 -4.85 2.45
N ALA A 1044 18.06 -6.02 1.96
CA ALA A 1044 18.86 -7.22 1.91
C ALA A 1044 20.12 -7.02 1.04
N ARG A 1045 20.01 -6.32 -0.10
CA ARG A 1045 21.16 -5.97 -0.96
C ARG A 1045 22.19 -5.12 -0.23
N VAL A 1046 21.74 -4.09 0.51
CA VAL A 1046 22.65 -3.24 1.31
C VAL A 1046 23.35 -4.06 2.38
N LEU A 1047 22.61 -4.80 3.20
CA LEU A 1047 23.19 -5.62 4.27
C LEU A 1047 24.13 -6.70 3.72
N ARG A 1048 23.80 -7.30 2.56
CA ARG A 1048 24.64 -8.29 1.92
C ARG A 1048 25.96 -7.71 1.42
N ARG A 1049 25.94 -6.47 0.89
CA ARG A 1049 27.18 -5.76 0.52
C ARG A 1049 28.06 -5.50 1.75
N GLU A 1050 27.46 -5.11 2.87
CA GLU A 1050 28.18 -4.95 4.13
C GLU A 1050 28.73 -6.28 4.68
N ALA A 1051 27.99 -7.38 4.49
CA ALA A 1051 28.46 -8.73 4.81
C ALA A 1051 29.66 -9.14 3.97
N VAL A 1052 29.64 -8.87 2.66
CA VAL A 1052 30.80 -9.12 1.78
C VAL A 1052 32.00 -8.30 2.25
N ARG A 1053 31.81 -7.01 2.58
CA ARG A 1053 32.88 -6.14 3.12
C ARG A 1053 33.46 -6.72 4.41
N LEU A 1054 32.61 -7.18 5.32
CA LEU A 1054 33.01 -7.84 6.57
C LEU A 1054 33.88 -9.06 6.29
N ILE A 1055 33.38 -9.99 5.47
CA ILE A 1055 34.06 -11.26 5.18
C ILE A 1055 35.42 -10.98 4.51
N LEU A 1056 35.47 -10.12 3.48
CA LEU A 1056 36.71 -9.83 2.77
C LEU A 1056 37.76 -9.16 3.67
N ARG A 1057 37.36 -8.22 4.54
CA ARG A 1057 38.29 -7.58 5.49
C ARG A 1057 38.89 -8.58 6.49
N TYR A 1058 38.06 -9.46 7.06
CA TYR A 1058 38.55 -10.48 7.98
C TYR A 1058 39.42 -11.53 7.29
N ARG A 1059 39.10 -11.86 6.03
CA ARG A 1059 39.93 -12.74 5.22
C ARG A 1059 41.30 -12.13 4.92
N MET A 1060 41.34 -10.84 4.56
CA MET A 1060 42.58 -10.09 4.30
C MET A 1060 43.46 -9.96 5.55
N ALA A 1061 42.86 -9.97 6.74
CA ALA A 1061 43.57 -9.96 8.02
C ALA A 1061 43.95 -11.37 8.52
N ASP A 1062 43.75 -12.42 7.71
CA ASP A 1062 43.99 -13.82 8.05
C ASP A 1062 43.25 -14.29 9.33
N LEU A 1063 42.08 -13.70 9.62
CA LEU A 1063 41.24 -14.06 10.78
C LEU A 1063 40.19 -15.14 10.46
N ILE A 1064 39.87 -15.33 9.17
CA ILE A 1064 38.93 -16.34 8.66
C ILE A 1064 39.45 -16.93 7.35
N ASP A 1065 38.93 -18.09 6.96
CA ASP A 1065 39.29 -18.78 5.72
C ASP A 1065 38.05 -19.36 5.01
N ALA A 1066 38.26 -20.11 3.92
CA ALA A 1066 37.19 -20.75 3.17
C ALA A 1066 36.41 -21.80 4.00
N ALA A 1067 37.07 -22.50 4.92
CA ALA A 1067 36.42 -23.49 5.78
C ALA A 1067 35.48 -22.82 6.79
N TRP A 1068 35.89 -21.67 7.33
CA TRP A 1068 35.04 -20.83 8.17
C TRP A 1068 33.77 -20.40 7.44
N LEU A 1069 33.89 -19.94 6.18
CA LEU A 1069 32.72 -19.52 5.41
C LEU A 1069 31.81 -20.71 5.08
N ALA A 1070 32.38 -21.84 4.68
CA ALA A 1070 31.62 -23.07 4.40
C ALA A 1070 30.77 -23.51 5.60
N GLN A 1071 31.34 -23.50 6.81
CA GLN A 1071 30.59 -23.85 8.03
C GLN A 1071 29.41 -22.91 8.31
N ARG A 1072 29.47 -21.64 7.88
CA ARG A 1072 28.40 -20.65 8.09
C ARG A 1072 27.28 -20.83 7.07
N MET A 1073 27.62 -21.28 5.87
CA MET A 1073 26.67 -21.67 4.82
C MET A 1073 25.90 -22.96 5.16
N ASP A 1074 26.24 -23.68 6.23
CA ASP A 1074 25.42 -24.79 6.75
C ASP A 1074 24.11 -24.30 7.40
N THR A 1075 24.03 -23.00 7.75
CA THR A 1075 22.81 -22.38 8.30
C THR A 1075 21.97 -21.84 7.13
N PRO A 1076 20.74 -22.36 6.89
CA PRO A 1076 19.93 -21.98 5.73
C PRO A 1076 19.74 -20.47 5.60
N GLU A 1077 19.52 -19.76 6.72
CA GLU A 1077 19.30 -18.32 6.73
C GLU A 1077 20.52 -17.55 6.21
N VAL A 1078 21.74 -17.97 6.59
CA VAL A 1078 22.98 -17.34 6.13
C VAL A 1078 23.27 -17.73 4.68
N ALA A 1079 22.99 -18.99 4.31
CA ALA A 1079 23.17 -19.49 2.96
C ALA A 1079 22.30 -18.73 1.96
N ASP A 1080 20.99 -18.63 2.23
CA ASP A 1080 20.04 -17.90 1.40
C ASP A 1080 20.38 -16.40 1.35
N PHE A 1081 20.82 -15.83 2.47
CA PHE A 1081 21.25 -14.44 2.53
C PHE A 1081 22.50 -14.19 1.66
N LEU A 1082 23.50 -15.06 1.67
CA LEU A 1082 24.76 -14.86 0.94
C LEU A 1082 24.72 -15.36 -0.51
N ALA A 1083 23.81 -16.27 -0.88
CA ALA A 1083 23.74 -16.85 -2.22
C ALA A 1083 23.78 -15.81 -3.36
N PRO A 1084 23.05 -14.67 -3.29
CA PRO A 1084 23.13 -13.63 -4.32
C PRO A 1084 24.49 -12.91 -4.43
N ALA A 1085 25.32 -12.93 -3.39
CA ALA A 1085 26.65 -12.30 -3.36
C ALA A 1085 27.79 -13.29 -3.63
N ARG A 1086 27.48 -14.53 -3.96
CA ARG A 1086 28.45 -15.60 -4.19
C ARG A 1086 29.59 -15.19 -5.14
N ASP A 1087 29.27 -14.58 -6.27
CA ASP A 1087 30.29 -14.15 -7.25
C ASP A 1087 31.23 -13.05 -6.71
N GLN A 1088 30.81 -12.30 -5.69
CA GLN A 1088 31.64 -11.30 -5.02
C GLN A 1088 32.63 -11.93 -4.02
N LEU A 1089 32.34 -13.16 -3.56
CA LEU A 1089 33.12 -13.92 -2.58
C LEU A 1089 34.09 -14.92 -3.24
N ILE A 1090 33.67 -15.55 -4.34
CA ILE A 1090 34.46 -16.58 -5.02
C ILE A 1090 35.75 -16.03 -5.62
N GLY A 1091 36.85 -16.77 -5.41
CA GLY A 1091 38.19 -16.39 -5.88
C GLY A 1091 38.89 -15.33 -5.03
N LYS A 1092 38.20 -14.78 -4.02
CA LYS A 1092 38.74 -13.86 -3.01
C LYS A 1092 38.84 -14.49 -1.62
N ILE A 1093 38.21 -15.65 -1.44
CA ILE A 1093 38.20 -16.51 -0.25
C ILE A 1093 38.56 -17.91 -0.73
#